data_AF-A0A8B6FZF3-F1
#
_entry.id   AF-A0A8B6FZF3-F1
#
_cell.length_a   1.000
_cell.length_b   1.000
_cell.length_c   1.000
_cell.angle_alpha   90.00
_cell.angle_beta   90.00
_cell.angle_gamma   90.00
#
_symmetry.space_group_name_H-M   'P 1'
#
loop_
_entity.id
_entity.type
_entity.pdbx_description
1 polymer ?
#
loop_
_entity_poly.entity_id
_entity_poly.type
_entity_poly.pdbx_seq_one_letter_code
_entity_poly.pdbx_strand_id
1 'polypeptide(L)'
;MKIVEVFVYLCTTYIGYVYSAQPTGCTYDSTDSSTGIYTCTFGSYTAPLTFTGFTDPYPQRLIINAVSGTLPTNTFSGFSSYAANLIDLDYAASLQVICSSGGTLTISQALFSSMSYLQELKISNCDIQSLPSSVFSNLVTLNSLWIEGGSVNTLASNILTGLSIEKLDVPVPTAEFVIKNTVVSGNQIPVGMLDGQTLVKSIRFDNIGLTSVDDALFAQNTALTSLSFAGNAGITKIETALISTLAGLSSLDLDGIPFECTCDNLWILTHATTNGIALPSGIICGTPAEYQNKKASKYYDEMCDTANACGDLPGITLGPTICMTIIEIVSYCILAVTMVIAIVALVIICYVRRKLVIAKENLEKKRNSSWARVQNALKKGGASGQKPPLRSSQVIYPPPSIPPNKYTDRALQDIYPPPSVTPNKYTDRALQVIYPPPSVTPNKYTDRALQVIYPPPSVTPNKYTDRALQVIHPPPSVTTNKYTDRALQVIYPPPSVTTNKYTDRALQDIYPPPSVTPNKYTDRALQITNGTSPTGCSYDSAYSSTGVYTCVFGSYSEPLTYSAFSSPLPQRLKITNLNGNLPSSGSAFSGFSSFTSGSFDRNYPAYLELVCTTSGSITLTTSTFTDMSYLQEVKFSYCNIVSLSNGILGPFGSLNSLIFEHGSIASYSTDFLTSVTIESLAVAEPKGELIIKDCSITPTTVPAGVFDGQTSIRTIQLVKAGITAIDASAFSLTTQLNYMSLVDNSITSLESNLFTSMKSLSSIDLGGLAYDCSCSNLDFLTYSSENSVKLPSDLICNTPASYQDKKATKFYAETCATVSSCSGLSCYTAIEIVGFVLLGLALIVACVALAMICHAKRQITSAAITSRRRRPNRWSKMKNAMRATNRGRRGEKPPMKSKY
;
A
#
# COMPACT_ATOMS: atom_id res chain seq x y z
N MET A 1 43.58 82.61 25.25
CA MET A 1 42.88 82.14 24.02
C MET A 1 43.80 81.59 22.91
N LYS A 2 45.13 81.42 23.11
CA LYS A 2 46.04 80.81 22.10
C LYS A 2 46.65 79.45 22.48
N ILE A 3 46.31 78.90 23.65
CA ILE A 3 46.81 77.58 24.10
C ILE A 3 45.84 76.44 23.71
N VAL A 4 44.54 76.74 23.60
CA VAL A 4 43.53 75.76 23.18
C VAL A 4 43.65 75.41 21.69
N GLU A 5 43.93 76.40 20.83
CA GLU A 5 44.13 76.13 19.39
C GLU A 5 45.34 75.24 19.12
N VAL A 6 46.45 75.39 19.85
CA VAL A 6 47.65 74.54 19.66
C VAL A 6 47.40 73.10 20.12
N PHE A 7 46.64 72.89 21.18
CA PHE A 7 46.26 71.54 21.62
C PHE A 7 45.29 70.87 20.64
N VAL A 8 44.32 71.61 20.09
CA VAL A 8 43.45 71.09 19.03
C VAL A 8 44.25 70.79 17.77
N TYR A 9 45.13 71.69 17.32
CA TYR A 9 45.91 71.48 16.08
C TYR A 9 46.89 70.30 16.17
N LEU A 10 47.48 70.03 17.35
CA LEU A 10 48.32 68.85 17.58
C LEU A 10 47.51 67.55 17.71
N CYS A 11 46.25 67.60 18.16
CA CYS A 11 45.35 66.44 18.12
C CYS A 11 44.72 66.19 16.75
N THR A 12 44.52 67.22 15.92
CA THR A 12 43.89 67.08 14.58
C THR A 12 44.89 66.82 13.44
N THR A 13 46.20 66.81 13.70
CA THR A 13 47.23 66.53 12.67
C THR A 13 48.00 65.22 12.87
N TYR A 14 47.57 64.36 13.82
CA TYR A 14 48.18 63.05 14.05
C TYR A 14 47.18 61.91 14.27
N ILE A 15 46.14 61.86 13.43
CA ILE A 15 45.52 60.59 13.05
C ILE A 15 45.74 60.41 11.54
N GLY A 16 47.00 60.18 11.18
CA GLY A 16 47.25 59.32 10.03
C GLY A 16 46.67 57.97 10.40
N TYR A 17 45.61 57.54 9.72
CA TYR A 17 45.08 56.18 9.88
C TYR A 17 46.26 55.22 9.70
N VAL A 18 46.64 54.55 10.80
CA VAL A 18 47.68 53.54 10.76
C VAL A 18 47.13 52.45 9.85
N TYR A 19 47.75 52.26 8.69
CA TYR A 19 47.36 51.20 7.77
C TYR A 19 47.40 49.88 8.54
N SER A 20 46.22 49.29 8.75
CA SER A 20 46.02 48.02 9.43
C SER A 20 46.98 46.98 8.89
N ALA A 21 47.68 46.27 9.78
CA ALA A 21 48.47 45.13 9.37
C ALA A 21 47.52 44.10 8.72
N GLN A 22 47.80 43.79 7.45
CA GLN A 22 47.07 42.83 6.62
C GLN A 22 48.09 41.87 6.01
N PRO A 23 47.72 40.62 5.69
CA PRO A 23 48.63 39.68 5.06
C PRO A 23 49.13 40.20 3.71
N THR A 24 50.40 39.95 3.37
CA THR A 24 50.94 40.23 2.03
C THR A 24 50.06 39.59 0.97
N GLY A 25 49.70 40.32 -0.09
CA GLY A 25 48.81 39.84 -1.14
C GLY A 25 47.32 40.04 -0.88
N CYS A 26 46.94 40.60 0.28
CA CYS A 26 45.59 41.04 0.60
C CYS A 26 45.48 42.57 0.60
N THR A 27 44.32 43.09 0.20
CA THR A 27 43.95 44.51 0.22
C THR A 27 42.61 44.70 0.90
N TYR A 28 42.60 45.49 1.98
CA TYR A 28 41.41 46.04 2.61
C TYR A 28 40.73 47.08 1.70
N ASP A 29 39.39 46.99 1.57
CA ASP A 29 38.60 48.05 0.93
C ASP A 29 38.19 49.09 1.97
N SER A 30 38.83 50.26 1.92
CA SER A 30 38.55 51.38 2.82
C SER A 30 37.38 52.27 2.40
N THR A 31 36.71 51.97 1.28
CA THR A 31 35.54 52.75 0.82
C THR A 31 34.26 52.40 1.57
N ASP A 32 34.21 51.23 2.20
CA ASP A 32 33.14 50.78 3.10
C ASP A 32 33.75 50.41 4.46
N SER A 33 34.04 51.44 5.26
CA SER A 33 34.84 51.32 6.49
C SER A 33 34.19 50.50 7.62
N SER A 34 32.94 50.07 7.44
CA SER A 34 32.14 49.29 8.39
C SER A 34 32.24 47.78 8.18
N THR A 35 32.48 47.31 6.94
CA THR A 35 32.12 45.93 6.54
C THR A 35 33.30 44.98 6.37
N GLY A 36 34.49 45.35 6.88
CA GLY A 36 35.64 44.44 7.02
C GLY A 36 36.00 43.64 5.75
N ILE A 37 35.97 44.31 4.59
CA ILE A 37 36.15 43.64 3.28
C ILE A 37 37.64 43.52 2.95
N TYR A 38 38.12 42.28 2.80
CA TYR A 38 39.48 41.97 2.37
C TYR A 38 39.47 41.17 1.08
N THR A 39 40.18 41.66 0.05
CA THR A 39 40.44 40.91 -1.18
C THR A 39 41.88 40.41 -1.20
N CYS A 40 42.08 39.09 -1.22
CA CYS A 40 43.37 38.43 -1.34
C CYS A 40 43.54 37.81 -2.72
N THR A 41 44.61 38.17 -3.44
CA THR A 41 44.87 37.66 -4.79
C THR A 41 45.60 36.32 -4.72
N PHE A 42 45.04 35.29 -5.33
CA PHE A 42 45.66 33.95 -5.39
C PHE A 42 47.11 34.01 -5.93
N GLY A 43 48.01 33.28 -5.29
CA GLY A 43 49.46 33.31 -5.60
C GLY A 43 50.20 34.58 -5.14
N SER A 44 49.51 35.61 -4.65
CA SER A 44 50.14 36.83 -4.09
C SER A 44 50.28 36.80 -2.58
N TYR A 45 49.52 35.94 -1.89
CA TYR A 45 49.62 35.69 -0.45
C TYR A 45 50.32 34.37 -0.14
N THR A 46 50.88 34.27 1.07
CA THR A 46 51.44 33.02 1.60
C THR A 46 50.41 32.33 2.49
N ALA A 47 50.07 31.07 2.21
CA ALA A 47 49.20 30.27 3.07
C ALA A 47 49.95 29.74 4.31
N PRO A 48 49.33 29.66 5.50
CA PRO A 48 47.95 30.06 5.82
C PRO A 48 47.72 31.57 5.86
N LEU A 49 46.56 32.01 5.36
CA LEU A 49 45.93 33.22 5.87
C LEU A 49 45.52 32.93 7.32
N THR A 50 46.18 33.57 8.28
CA THR A 50 45.84 33.46 9.71
C THR A 50 44.91 34.58 10.11
N PHE A 51 43.87 34.28 10.89
CA PHE A 51 42.93 35.29 11.38
C PHE A 51 43.64 36.43 12.14
N THR A 52 44.63 36.10 12.96
CA THR A 52 45.50 37.07 13.67
C THR A 52 46.45 37.86 12.77
N GLY A 53 46.55 37.53 11.48
CA GLY A 53 47.26 38.31 10.47
C GLY A 53 46.45 39.49 9.92
N PHE A 54 45.17 39.58 10.28
CA PHE A 54 44.31 40.73 10.04
C PHE A 54 44.20 41.55 11.35
N THR A 55 44.02 42.86 11.23
CA THR A 55 43.86 43.77 12.36
C THR A 55 42.68 44.70 12.12
N ASP A 56 42.04 45.13 13.20
CA ASP A 56 40.81 45.94 13.25
C ASP A 56 40.70 46.97 12.10
N PRO A 57 39.66 46.88 11.23
CA PRO A 57 38.52 45.95 11.29
C PRO A 57 38.85 44.50 10.90
N TYR A 58 38.33 43.54 11.67
CA TYR A 58 38.51 42.12 11.37
C TYR A 58 37.77 41.71 10.07
N PRO A 59 38.22 40.64 9.37
CA PRO A 59 37.60 40.20 8.13
C PRO A 59 36.18 39.67 8.36
N GLN A 60 35.20 40.51 8.03
CA GLN A 60 33.78 40.21 7.93
C GLN A 60 33.45 39.62 6.55
N ARG A 61 34.11 40.10 5.49
CA ARG A 61 33.96 39.59 4.13
C ARG A 61 35.33 39.32 3.51
N LEU A 62 35.66 38.05 3.30
CA LEU A 62 36.93 37.63 2.70
C LEU A 62 36.71 37.20 1.25
N ILE A 63 37.49 37.77 0.32
CA ILE A 63 37.41 37.47 -1.12
C ILE A 63 38.76 36.90 -1.56
N ILE A 64 38.80 35.66 -2.02
CA ILE A 64 39.98 35.07 -2.68
C ILE A 64 39.77 35.21 -4.19
N ASN A 65 40.51 36.11 -4.83
CA ASN A 65 40.32 36.47 -6.23
C ASN A 65 41.41 35.89 -7.15
N ALA A 66 41.11 35.83 -8.45
CA ALA A 66 41.98 35.34 -9.52
C ALA A 66 42.43 33.87 -9.37
N VAL A 67 41.67 33.04 -8.67
CA VAL A 67 42.04 31.63 -8.43
C VAL A 67 42.18 30.86 -9.74
N SER A 68 43.25 30.07 -9.86
CA SER A 68 43.45 29.09 -10.92
C SER A 68 44.47 28.04 -10.45
N GLY A 69 43.98 26.88 -10.03
CA GLY A 69 44.77 25.79 -9.46
C GLY A 69 44.19 25.24 -8.15
N THR A 70 45.08 24.85 -7.24
CA THR A 70 44.71 24.21 -5.97
C THR A 70 44.77 25.22 -4.82
N LEU A 71 43.70 25.30 -4.02
CA LEU A 71 43.75 25.94 -2.69
C LEU A 71 44.29 24.91 -1.67
N PRO A 72 45.46 25.12 -1.04
CA PRO A 72 46.01 24.21 -0.04
C PRO A 72 45.04 23.95 1.13
N THR A 73 45.11 22.75 1.73
CA THR A 73 44.34 22.39 2.94
C THR A 73 44.44 23.42 4.06
N ASN A 74 45.61 24.02 4.23
CA ASN A 74 45.92 25.02 5.23
C ASN A 74 45.75 26.46 4.71
N THR A 75 44.88 26.74 3.74
CA THR A 75 44.67 28.11 3.24
C THR A 75 44.17 29.05 4.33
N PHE A 76 43.31 28.58 5.25
CA PHE A 76 42.72 29.36 6.34
C PHE A 76 43.10 28.77 7.70
N SER A 77 43.47 29.61 8.67
CA SER A 77 43.82 29.19 10.03
C SER A 77 43.41 30.20 11.10
N GLY A 78 42.99 29.73 12.28
CA GLY A 78 42.59 30.58 13.42
C GLY A 78 41.21 31.26 13.29
N PHE A 79 40.49 31.03 12.19
CA PHE A 79 39.16 31.60 11.95
C PHE A 79 38.04 30.94 12.79
N SER A 80 38.29 29.79 13.42
CA SER A 80 37.32 29.11 14.29
C SER A 80 37.31 29.62 15.73
N SER A 81 38.36 30.36 16.13
CA SER A 81 38.45 31.07 17.42
C SER A 81 37.83 32.48 17.40
N TYR A 82 37.01 32.77 16.39
CA TYR A 82 36.37 34.08 16.20
C TYR A 82 35.31 34.33 17.29
N ALA A 83 35.33 35.51 17.91
CA ALA A 83 34.36 35.89 18.93
C ALA A 83 33.23 36.75 18.31
N ALA A 84 31.97 36.42 18.60
CA ALA A 84 30.79 37.05 17.97
C ALA A 84 30.65 38.57 18.21
N ASN A 85 31.44 39.14 19.12
CA ASN A 85 31.52 40.59 19.36
C ASN A 85 32.56 41.33 18.49
N LEU A 86 33.18 40.64 17.52
CA LEU A 86 34.15 41.20 16.57
C LEU A 86 33.58 41.33 15.14
N ILE A 87 32.42 40.73 14.86
CA ILE A 87 31.66 40.91 13.62
C ILE A 87 30.68 42.08 13.77
N ASP A 88 30.38 42.74 12.66
CA ASP A 88 29.22 43.62 12.56
C ASP A 88 27.96 42.74 12.43
N LEU A 89 26.98 42.96 13.31
CA LEU A 89 25.71 42.21 13.32
C LEU A 89 24.79 42.61 12.15
N ASP A 90 25.02 43.77 11.53
CA ASP A 90 24.27 44.26 10.36
C ASP A 90 24.79 43.65 9.04
N TYR A 91 25.81 42.78 9.07
CA TYR A 91 26.34 42.08 7.89
C TYR A 91 26.63 40.59 8.15
N ALA A 92 26.49 39.76 7.12
CA ALA A 92 26.82 38.34 7.22
C ALA A 92 28.33 38.07 7.08
N ALA A 93 28.85 37.10 7.84
CA ALA A 93 30.23 36.66 7.72
C ALA A 93 30.40 35.84 6.44
N SER A 94 31.13 36.36 5.44
CA SER A 94 31.14 35.79 4.08
C SER A 94 32.54 35.48 3.52
N LEU A 95 32.61 34.40 2.74
CA LEU A 95 33.79 33.99 1.97
C LEU A 95 33.40 33.87 0.50
N GLN A 96 34.11 34.58 -0.37
CA GLN A 96 33.94 34.50 -1.82
C GLN A 96 35.22 33.96 -2.46
N VAL A 97 35.10 32.90 -3.26
CA VAL A 97 36.19 32.31 -4.04
C VAL A 97 35.89 32.58 -5.51
N ILE A 98 36.64 33.50 -6.11
CA ILE A 98 36.45 33.96 -7.49
C ILE A 98 37.64 33.48 -8.33
N CYS A 99 37.35 32.60 -9.28
CA CYS A 99 38.37 32.14 -10.22
C CYS A 99 38.62 33.14 -11.34
N SER A 100 39.83 33.07 -11.91
CA SER A 100 40.12 33.67 -13.21
C SER A 100 39.21 33.07 -14.30
N SER A 101 39.03 33.76 -15.43
CA SER A 101 38.22 33.23 -16.55
C SER A 101 38.77 31.88 -17.05
N GLY A 102 38.01 30.79 -16.89
CA GLY A 102 38.47 29.41 -17.19
C GLY A 102 39.51 28.89 -16.18
N GLY A 103 39.54 29.46 -14.98
CA GLY A 103 40.44 29.08 -13.90
C GLY A 103 39.94 27.82 -13.21
N THR A 104 40.81 26.81 -13.11
CA THR A 104 40.47 25.58 -12.41
C THR A 104 40.43 25.81 -10.89
N LEU A 105 39.55 25.08 -10.21
CA LEU A 105 39.54 25.03 -8.76
C LEU A 105 39.66 23.58 -8.29
N THR A 106 40.75 23.29 -7.58
CA THR A 106 40.92 22.05 -6.83
C THR A 106 40.86 22.38 -5.34
N ILE A 107 39.90 21.79 -4.63
CA ILE A 107 39.77 21.89 -3.18
C ILE A 107 40.00 20.54 -2.52
N SER A 108 40.37 20.58 -1.24
CA SER A 108 40.52 19.41 -0.38
C SER A 108 39.42 19.38 0.66
N GLN A 109 39.06 18.19 1.15
CA GLN A 109 38.00 18.00 2.14
C GLN A 109 38.17 18.86 3.41
N ALA A 110 39.42 19.14 3.80
CA ALA A 110 39.73 19.91 5.01
C ALA A 110 39.86 21.43 4.80
N LEU A 111 39.67 21.95 3.57
CA LEU A 111 39.93 23.37 3.24
C LEU A 111 39.18 24.36 4.15
N PHE A 112 37.94 24.04 4.51
CA PHE A 112 37.07 24.89 5.32
C PHE A 112 37.03 24.49 6.81
N SER A 113 37.91 23.59 7.26
CA SER A 113 37.93 23.06 8.64
C SER A 113 38.11 24.11 9.75
N SER A 114 38.65 25.29 9.41
CA SER A 114 38.83 26.41 10.33
C SER A 114 37.77 27.52 10.20
N MET A 115 36.75 27.37 9.34
CA MET A 115 35.80 28.44 8.97
C MET A 115 34.43 28.29 9.66
N SER A 116 34.39 27.86 10.92
CA SER A 116 33.14 27.51 11.63
C SER A 116 32.19 28.67 11.96
N TYR A 117 32.66 29.92 11.78
CA TYR A 117 31.88 31.16 11.98
C TYR A 117 31.20 31.66 10.69
N LEU A 118 31.43 30.98 9.57
CA LEU A 118 31.01 31.45 8.25
C LEU A 118 29.50 31.32 8.07
N GLN A 119 28.86 32.38 7.56
CA GLN A 119 27.42 32.44 7.31
C GLN A 119 27.09 32.39 5.82
N GLU A 120 27.96 32.90 4.95
CA GLU A 120 27.82 32.80 3.50
C GLU A 120 29.08 32.25 2.84
N LEU A 121 28.93 31.29 1.93
CA LEU A 121 30.00 30.80 1.06
C LEU A 121 29.58 30.92 -0.40
N LYS A 122 30.34 31.67 -1.19
CA LYS A 122 30.14 31.81 -2.63
C LYS A 122 31.37 31.38 -3.41
N ILE A 123 31.23 30.43 -4.33
CA ILE A 123 32.25 30.03 -5.31
C ILE A 123 31.79 30.53 -6.68
N SER A 124 32.66 31.19 -7.44
CA SER A 124 32.27 31.89 -8.67
C SER A 124 33.26 31.75 -9.83
N ASN A 125 32.73 31.44 -11.01
CA ASN A 125 33.42 31.32 -12.29
C ASN A 125 34.56 30.28 -12.31
N CYS A 126 34.45 29.24 -11.48
CA CYS A 126 35.48 28.22 -11.30
C CYS A 126 35.19 26.94 -12.08
N ASP A 127 36.22 26.35 -12.69
CA ASP A 127 36.17 25.00 -13.26
C ASP A 127 36.58 23.98 -12.19
N ILE A 128 35.60 23.56 -11.41
CA ILE A 128 35.76 22.75 -10.20
C ILE A 128 35.98 21.29 -10.59
N GLN A 129 37.20 20.79 -10.35
CA GLN A 129 37.60 19.45 -10.80
C GLN A 129 36.91 18.32 -10.03
N SER A 130 36.65 18.53 -8.75
CA SER A 130 35.87 17.65 -7.89
C SER A 130 35.50 18.39 -6.61
N LEU A 131 34.28 18.20 -6.12
CA LEU A 131 33.88 18.61 -4.78
C LEU A 131 33.90 17.36 -3.88
N PRO A 132 34.88 17.22 -2.96
CA PRO A 132 35.01 16.03 -2.13
C PRO A 132 33.88 15.94 -1.09
N SER A 133 33.59 14.72 -0.66
CA SER A 133 32.58 14.40 0.36
C SER A 133 32.79 15.20 1.65
N SER A 134 31.70 15.70 2.25
CA SER A 134 31.72 16.44 3.53
C SER A 134 32.65 17.66 3.58
N VAL A 135 33.02 18.25 2.44
CA VAL A 135 33.94 19.41 2.39
C VAL A 135 33.41 20.63 3.14
N PHE A 136 32.09 20.75 3.29
CA PHE A 136 31.42 21.83 4.00
C PHE A 136 31.05 21.51 5.46
N SER A 137 31.37 20.30 5.96
CA SER A 137 30.92 19.78 7.27
C SER A 137 31.32 20.59 8.51
N ASN A 138 32.27 21.53 8.39
CA ASN A 138 32.70 22.39 9.51
C ASN A 138 32.03 23.78 9.48
N LEU A 139 31.22 24.09 8.46
CA LEU A 139 30.53 25.36 8.29
C LEU A 139 29.21 25.37 9.08
N VAL A 140 29.31 25.25 10.40
CA VAL A 140 28.16 25.00 11.30
C VAL A 140 27.19 26.18 11.42
N THR A 141 27.58 27.39 11.01
CA THR A 141 26.73 28.59 10.98
C THR A 141 26.32 29.00 9.56
N LEU A 142 26.38 28.10 8.57
CA LEU A 142 26.14 28.49 7.17
C LEU A 142 24.65 28.69 6.89
N ASN A 143 24.27 29.91 6.50
CA ASN A 143 22.92 30.27 6.07
C ASN A 143 22.77 30.26 4.54
N SER A 144 23.86 30.46 3.78
CA SER A 144 23.80 30.58 2.32
C SER A 144 25.03 29.93 1.65
N LEU A 145 24.78 29.03 0.69
CA LEU A 145 25.82 28.36 -0.10
C LEU A 145 25.55 28.51 -1.60
N TRP A 146 26.46 29.19 -2.30
CA TRP A 146 26.36 29.50 -3.72
C TRP A 146 27.52 28.94 -4.53
N ILE A 147 27.21 28.28 -5.64
CA ILE A 147 28.14 27.92 -6.70
C ILE A 147 27.59 28.55 -7.99
N GLU A 148 28.32 29.52 -8.56
CA GLU A 148 27.85 30.29 -9.71
C GLU A 148 28.87 30.35 -10.86
N GLY A 149 28.42 30.11 -12.09
CA GLY A 149 29.28 30.12 -13.28
C GLY A 149 30.25 28.94 -13.33
N GLY A 150 31.07 28.87 -14.39
CA GLY A 150 32.07 27.83 -14.57
C GLY A 150 31.47 26.42 -14.74
N SER A 151 32.14 25.41 -14.18
CA SER A 151 31.76 24.01 -14.31
C SER A 151 32.06 23.19 -13.06
N VAL A 152 31.34 22.07 -12.88
CA VAL A 152 31.63 21.06 -11.86
C VAL A 152 31.78 19.70 -12.56
N ASN A 153 32.99 19.15 -12.54
CA ASN A 153 33.33 17.89 -13.20
C ASN A 153 32.87 16.65 -12.42
N THR A 154 32.68 16.75 -11.11
CA THR A 154 32.18 15.65 -10.28
C THR A 154 31.46 16.19 -9.04
N LEU A 155 30.17 15.87 -8.92
CA LEU A 155 29.38 16.01 -7.69
C LEU A 155 29.33 14.65 -6.98
N ALA A 156 29.70 14.62 -5.70
CA ALA A 156 29.51 13.46 -4.84
C ALA A 156 28.14 13.53 -4.13
N SER A 157 27.47 12.39 -3.96
CA SER A 157 26.18 12.29 -3.25
C SER A 157 26.27 12.59 -1.75
N ASN A 158 27.47 12.75 -1.18
CA ASN A 158 27.69 13.05 0.22
C ASN A 158 28.50 14.35 0.43
N ILE A 159 28.43 15.29 -0.52
CA ILE A 159 29.09 16.60 -0.45
C ILE A 159 28.60 17.45 0.73
N LEU A 160 27.28 17.46 0.99
CA LEU A 160 26.65 18.23 2.09
C LEU A 160 26.58 17.46 3.42
N THR A 161 27.07 16.21 3.48
CA THR A 161 27.00 15.40 4.72
C THR A 161 27.77 16.07 5.86
N GLY A 162 27.07 16.40 6.93
CA GLY A 162 27.58 17.12 8.10
C GLY A 162 27.39 18.64 8.05
N LEU A 163 26.87 19.19 6.94
CA LEU A 163 26.36 20.57 6.87
C LEU A 163 24.89 20.60 7.30
N SER A 164 24.41 21.72 7.83
CA SER A 164 22.98 22.02 7.97
C SER A 164 22.74 23.48 7.60
N ILE A 165 22.16 23.72 6.42
CA ILE A 165 21.79 25.07 5.99
C ILE A 165 20.43 25.44 6.59
N GLU A 166 20.43 26.25 7.64
CA GLU A 166 19.23 26.67 8.37
C GLU A 166 19.04 28.19 8.35
N LYS A 167 17.86 28.66 8.79
CA LYS A 167 17.55 30.08 8.92
C LYS A 167 18.12 30.64 10.21
N LEU A 168 19.14 31.50 10.11
CA LEU A 168 19.77 32.15 11.26
C LEU A 168 19.18 33.54 11.53
N ASP A 169 19.44 34.09 12.72
CA ASP A 169 19.18 35.50 13.04
C ASP A 169 20.32 36.38 12.50
N VAL A 170 20.38 36.48 11.16
CA VAL A 170 21.28 37.36 10.39
C VAL A 170 20.44 38.37 9.60
N PRO A 171 21.02 39.50 9.13
CA PRO A 171 20.28 40.60 8.48
C PRO A 171 19.41 40.19 7.28
N VAL A 172 19.88 39.22 6.49
CA VAL A 172 19.15 38.68 5.33
C VAL A 172 19.21 37.15 5.38
N PRO A 173 18.34 36.49 6.16
CA PRO A 173 18.46 35.07 6.42
C PRO A 173 17.70 34.26 5.36
N THR A 174 18.43 33.76 4.35
CA THR A 174 17.85 33.11 3.17
C THR A 174 17.70 31.59 3.32
N ALA A 175 18.58 30.94 4.10
CA ALA A 175 18.61 29.48 4.27
C ALA A 175 18.60 28.76 2.89
N GLU A 176 19.52 29.18 2.02
CA GLU A 176 19.50 28.83 0.60
C GLU A 176 20.74 28.02 0.16
N PHE A 177 20.49 27.08 -0.75
CA PHE A 177 21.53 26.38 -1.49
C PHE A 177 21.31 26.58 -3.00
N VAL A 178 22.33 27.09 -3.67
CA VAL A 178 22.23 27.62 -5.04
C VAL A 178 23.37 27.08 -5.88
N ILE A 179 23.03 26.38 -6.97
CA ILE A 179 23.94 26.14 -8.09
C ILE A 179 23.34 26.84 -9.31
N LYS A 180 24.08 27.78 -9.92
CA LYS A 180 23.52 28.66 -10.97
C LYS A 180 24.51 28.94 -12.10
N ASN A 181 24.09 28.77 -13.35
CA ASN A 181 24.93 28.99 -14.54
C ASN A 181 26.23 28.15 -14.53
N THR A 182 26.27 27.05 -13.77
CA THR A 182 27.43 26.18 -13.58
C THR A 182 27.17 24.86 -14.26
N VAL A 183 27.96 24.50 -15.28
CA VAL A 183 27.75 23.26 -16.03
C VAL A 183 28.10 22.04 -15.16
N VAL A 184 27.12 21.23 -14.80
CA VAL A 184 27.31 20.00 -14.03
C VAL A 184 27.54 18.82 -14.97
N SER A 185 28.72 18.20 -14.88
CA SER A 185 29.05 17.01 -15.67
C SER A 185 28.12 15.84 -15.30
N GLY A 186 27.50 15.24 -16.32
CA GLY A 186 26.51 14.18 -16.17
C GLY A 186 25.05 14.65 -16.25
N ASN A 187 24.79 15.96 -16.28
CA ASN A 187 23.47 16.55 -16.52
C ASN A 187 22.38 16.13 -15.50
N GLN A 188 22.79 15.69 -14.31
CA GLN A 188 21.94 15.20 -13.23
C GLN A 188 22.52 15.60 -11.87
N ILE A 189 21.66 15.78 -10.87
CA ILE A 189 22.08 15.88 -9.46
C ILE A 189 22.09 14.46 -8.86
N PRO A 190 23.16 14.04 -8.15
CA PRO A 190 23.18 12.75 -7.48
C PRO A 190 22.11 12.64 -6.39
N VAL A 191 21.37 11.53 -6.37
CA VAL A 191 20.49 11.18 -5.24
C VAL A 191 21.33 11.08 -3.96
N GLY A 192 20.79 11.58 -2.86
CA GLY A 192 21.47 11.69 -1.56
C GLY A 192 22.24 13.00 -1.34
N MET A 193 22.52 13.78 -2.40
CA MET A 193 23.32 15.03 -2.28
C MET A 193 22.72 16.05 -1.29
N LEU A 194 21.40 16.01 -1.09
CA LEU A 194 20.63 16.89 -0.21
C LEU A 194 20.21 16.22 1.11
N ASP A 195 20.65 14.98 1.38
CA ASP A 195 20.31 14.26 2.61
C ASP A 195 20.79 15.03 3.85
N GLY A 196 19.99 14.99 4.91
CA GLY A 196 20.23 15.76 6.13
C GLY A 196 19.99 17.27 6.02
N GLN A 197 19.74 17.85 4.84
CA GLN A 197 19.36 19.27 4.72
C GLN A 197 17.86 19.49 5.04
N THR A 198 17.44 19.07 6.23
CA THR A 198 16.03 19.07 6.65
C THR A 198 15.48 20.47 6.96
N LEU A 199 16.35 21.47 7.14
CA LEU A 199 15.99 22.84 7.56
C LEU A 199 16.05 23.89 6.43
N VAL A 200 16.60 23.54 5.27
CA VAL A 200 16.81 24.44 4.13
C VAL A 200 15.48 24.98 3.60
N LYS A 201 15.44 26.27 3.24
CA LYS A 201 14.20 26.96 2.81
C LYS A 201 14.12 27.21 1.32
N SER A 202 15.26 27.37 0.65
CA SER A 202 15.35 27.64 -0.78
C SER A 202 16.42 26.76 -1.43
N ILE A 203 16.05 25.98 -2.45
CA ILE A 203 17.03 25.33 -3.34
C ILE A 203 16.83 25.84 -4.76
N ARG A 204 17.93 26.24 -5.41
CA ARG A 204 17.93 26.66 -6.82
C ARG A 204 19.02 25.94 -7.60
N PHE A 205 18.61 25.26 -8.67
CA PHE A 205 19.47 24.56 -9.62
C PHE A 205 19.27 25.18 -11.00
N ASP A 206 19.67 26.44 -11.15
CA ASP A 206 19.32 27.29 -12.30
C ASP A 206 20.35 27.15 -13.44
N ASN A 207 19.94 26.74 -14.65
CA ASN A 207 20.80 26.69 -15.84
C ASN A 207 22.11 25.94 -15.58
N ILE A 208 22.01 24.72 -15.04
CA ILE A 208 23.17 23.87 -14.71
C ILE A 208 23.34 22.69 -15.67
N GLY A 209 22.46 22.60 -16.68
CA GLY A 209 22.49 21.58 -17.73
C GLY A 209 21.67 20.33 -17.44
N LEU A 210 20.70 20.38 -16.50
CA LEU A 210 19.89 19.22 -16.17
C LEU A 210 19.05 18.73 -17.36
N THR A 211 19.02 17.42 -17.55
CA THR A 211 18.10 16.72 -18.47
C THR A 211 16.95 16.02 -17.76
N SER A 212 17.11 15.78 -16.47
CA SER A 212 16.14 15.10 -15.60
C SER A 212 16.44 15.43 -14.14
N VAL A 213 15.44 15.22 -13.29
CA VAL A 213 15.55 15.31 -11.84
C VAL A 213 14.98 14.01 -11.27
N ASP A 214 15.65 13.42 -10.29
CA ASP A 214 15.22 12.16 -9.67
C ASP A 214 14.18 12.42 -8.56
N ASP A 215 13.09 11.66 -8.57
CA ASP A 215 11.95 11.79 -7.66
C ASP A 215 12.34 11.76 -6.17
N ALA A 216 13.40 11.02 -5.81
CA ALA A 216 13.85 10.90 -4.43
C ALA A 216 14.73 12.08 -3.96
N LEU A 217 15.15 12.97 -4.86
CA LEU A 217 16.16 13.99 -4.59
C LEU A 217 15.81 14.94 -3.44
N PHE A 218 14.52 15.25 -3.24
CA PHE A 218 14.04 16.18 -2.22
C PHE A 218 13.30 15.52 -1.04
N ALA A 219 13.32 14.18 -0.94
CA ALA A 219 12.49 13.43 -0.02
C ALA A 219 12.65 13.83 1.47
N GLN A 220 13.83 14.29 1.87
CA GLN A 220 14.12 14.74 3.24
C GLN A 220 14.00 16.27 3.44
N ASN A 221 13.84 17.07 2.38
CA ASN A 221 13.91 18.53 2.44
C ASN A 221 12.54 19.17 2.73
N THR A 222 11.79 18.60 3.69
CA THR A 222 10.38 18.95 3.98
C THR A 222 10.17 20.39 4.45
N ALA A 223 11.22 21.07 4.92
CA ALA A 223 11.19 22.48 5.28
C ALA A 223 11.20 23.45 4.08
N LEU A 224 11.41 22.96 2.85
CA LEU A 224 11.48 23.78 1.63
C LEU A 224 10.24 24.64 1.42
N THR A 225 10.48 25.88 1.01
CA THR A 225 9.44 26.88 0.69
C THR A 225 9.59 27.43 -0.72
N SER A 226 10.80 27.39 -1.29
CA SER A 226 11.11 27.81 -2.66
C SER A 226 11.99 26.77 -3.35
N LEU A 227 11.62 26.38 -4.57
CA LEU A 227 12.38 25.47 -5.43
C LEU A 227 12.51 26.08 -6.84
N SER A 228 13.68 25.96 -7.47
CA SER A 228 13.89 26.44 -8.85
C SER A 228 14.72 25.46 -9.67
N PHE A 229 14.28 25.23 -10.91
CA PHE A 229 15.02 24.54 -11.96
C PHE A 229 15.16 25.41 -13.22
N ALA A 230 15.01 26.73 -13.08
CA ALA A 230 14.91 27.66 -14.21
C ALA A 230 16.10 27.54 -15.20
N GLY A 231 15.83 27.62 -16.49
CA GLY A 231 16.84 27.59 -17.55
C GLY A 231 17.44 26.21 -17.89
N ASN A 232 17.00 25.12 -17.25
CA ASN A 232 17.44 23.77 -17.64
C ASN A 232 16.68 23.27 -18.87
N ALA A 233 17.17 23.66 -20.05
CA ALA A 233 16.56 23.33 -21.34
C ALA A 233 16.51 21.82 -21.69
N GLY A 234 17.16 20.95 -20.90
CA GLY A 234 17.07 19.50 -21.05
C GLY A 234 15.87 18.86 -20.34
N ILE A 235 15.28 19.52 -19.35
CA ILE A 235 14.08 19.05 -18.66
C ILE A 235 12.86 19.28 -19.56
N THR A 236 12.00 18.28 -19.72
CA THR A 236 10.72 18.42 -20.44
C THR A 236 9.48 18.17 -19.57
N LYS A 237 9.63 17.50 -18.42
CA LYS A 237 8.54 17.24 -17.48
C LYS A 237 9.03 17.21 -16.04
N ILE A 238 8.11 17.32 -15.10
CA ILE A 238 8.32 17.12 -13.66
C ILE A 238 7.41 15.99 -13.21
N GLU A 239 7.98 14.97 -12.58
CA GLU A 239 7.22 13.82 -12.05
C GLU A 239 6.45 14.21 -10.77
N THR A 240 5.33 13.53 -10.52
CA THR A 240 4.43 13.83 -9.38
C THR A 240 5.12 13.65 -8.03
N ALA A 241 5.92 12.59 -7.88
CA ALA A 241 6.59 12.25 -6.63
C ALA A 241 7.60 13.33 -6.17
N LEU A 242 8.25 14.03 -7.11
CA LEU A 242 9.35 14.97 -6.85
C LEU A 242 8.99 16.08 -5.85
N ILE A 243 7.76 16.58 -5.92
CA ILE A 243 7.28 17.69 -5.08
C ILE A 243 6.06 17.33 -4.22
N SER A 244 5.45 16.16 -4.40
CA SER A 244 4.27 15.75 -3.62
C SER A 244 4.53 15.65 -2.11
N THR A 245 5.78 15.45 -1.71
CA THR A 245 6.25 15.39 -0.32
C THR A 245 6.56 16.77 0.28
N LEU A 246 6.65 17.82 -0.55
CA LEU A 246 7.06 19.16 -0.15
C LEU A 246 5.86 20.00 0.31
N ALA A 247 5.19 19.57 1.38
CA ALA A 247 3.96 20.21 1.89
C ALA A 247 4.12 21.70 2.28
N GLY A 248 5.35 22.18 2.53
CA GLY A 248 5.67 23.59 2.79
C GLY A 248 5.98 24.43 1.56
N LEU A 249 6.00 23.85 0.35
CA LEU A 249 6.40 24.55 -0.87
C LEU A 249 5.41 25.66 -1.21
N SER A 250 5.94 26.86 -1.45
CA SER A 250 5.15 28.08 -1.71
C SER A 250 5.50 28.76 -3.04
N SER A 251 6.67 28.42 -3.62
CA SER A 251 7.13 28.92 -4.91
C SER A 251 7.88 27.83 -5.65
N LEU A 252 7.55 27.61 -6.92
CA LEU A 252 8.25 26.72 -7.84
C LEU A 252 8.55 27.46 -9.14
N ASP A 253 9.83 27.67 -9.43
CA ASP A 253 10.28 28.32 -10.67
C ASP A 253 10.75 27.29 -11.71
N LEU A 254 10.12 27.37 -12.88
CA LEU A 254 10.30 26.51 -14.05
C LEU A 254 10.55 27.35 -15.32
N ASP A 255 10.95 28.63 -15.17
CA ASP A 255 11.21 29.50 -16.32
C ASP A 255 12.25 28.91 -17.28
N GLY A 256 12.10 29.18 -18.58
CA GLY A 256 13.03 28.69 -19.60
C GLY A 256 13.08 27.16 -19.79
N ILE A 257 12.22 26.37 -19.13
CA ILE A 257 12.10 24.92 -19.34
C ILE A 257 11.14 24.65 -20.53
N PRO A 258 11.55 23.91 -21.58
CA PRO A 258 10.74 23.60 -22.75
C PRO A 258 9.76 22.45 -22.44
N PHE A 259 8.71 22.75 -21.66
CA PHE A 259 7.82 21.73 -21.10
C PHE A 259 7.04 20.96 -22.16
N GLU A 260 6.96 19.64 -22.03
CA GLU A 260 6.16 18.76 -22.89
C GLU A 260 4.70 18.81 -22.44
N CYS A 261 3.92 19.66 -23.10
CA CYS A 261 2.50 19.84 -22.77
C CYS A 261 1.67 18.66 -23.29
N THR A 262 1.37 17.74 -22.37
CA THR A 262 0.32 16.73 -22.45
C THR A 262 -0.58 16.87 -21.23
N CYS A 263 -1.80 16.33 -21.27
CA CYS A 263 -2.71 16.44 -20.13
C CYS A 263 -2.17 15.72 -18.88
N ASP A 264 -1.39 14.64 -19.06
CA ASP A 264 -0.72 13.93 -17.97
C ASP A 264 0.40 14.78 -17.35
N ASN A 265 1.27 15.38 -18.18
CA ASN A 265 2.41 16.18 -17.69
C ASN A 265 1.99 17.52 -17.05
N LEU A 266 0.82 18.06 -17.41
CA LEU A 266 0.32 19.35 -16.91
C LEU A 266 -0.41 19.28 -15.56
N TRP A 267 -0.40 18.12 -14.89
CA TRP A 267 -0.86 17.93 -13.50
C TRP A 267 -0.35 19.03 -12.55
N ILE A 268 0.87 19.51 -12.81
CA ILE A 268 1.57 20.55 -12.05
C ILE A 268 0.80 21.88 -11.94
N LEU A 269 0.02 22.24 -12.96
CA LEU A 269 -0.82 23.46 -12.95
C LEU A 269 -1.94 23.35 -11.91
N THR A 270 -2.62 22.20 -11.90
CA THR A 270 -3.69 21.89 -10.95
C THR A 270 -3.12 21.76 -9.54
N HIS A 271 -2.03 21.01 -9.37
CA HIS A 271 -1.38 20.84 -8.08
C HIS A 271 -0.89 22.16 -7.47
N ALA A 272 -0.26 23.04 -8.26
CA ALA A 272 0.16 24.35 -7.80
C ALA A 272 -1.02 25.22 -7.37
N THR A 273 -2.12 25.21 -8.16
CA THR A 273 -3.34 25.95 -7.83
C THR A 273 -4.00 25.43 -6.55
N THR A 274 -4.08 24.11 -6.36
CA THR A 274 -4.69 23.48 -5.18
C THR A 274 -3.91 23.76 -3.90
N ASN A 275 -2.57 23.75 -3.95
CA ASN A 275 -1.72 23.91 -2.78
C ASN A 275 -1.21 25.36 -2.57
N GLY A 276 -1.63 26.31 -3.41
CA GLY A 276 -1.23 27.71 -3.29
C GLY A 276 0.23 28.00 -3.68
N ILE A 277 0.84 27.13 -4.50
CA ILE A 277 2.22 27.27 -4.96
C ILE A 277 2.27 28.34 -6.06
N ALA A 278 3.06 29.38 -5.86
CA ALA A 278 3.34 30.37 -6.90
C ALA A 278 4.21 29.76 -8.02
N LEU A 279 3.82 30.00 -9.27
CA LEU A 279 4.62 29.72 -10.47
C LEU A 279 5.02 31.07 -11.09
N PRO A 280 6.16 31.69 -10.69
CA PRO A 280 6.43 33.11 -10.94
C PRO A 280 6.39 33.51 -12.43
N SER A 281 6.99 32.67 -13.28
CA SER A 281 7.04 32.87 -14.74
C SER A 281 5.95 32.08 -15.49
N GLY A 282 5.20 31.24 -14.78
CA GLY A 282 4.33 30.22 -15.36
C GLY A 282 5.10 29.10 -16.08
N ILE A 283 4.38 28.28 -16.83
CA ILE A 283 4.96 27.18 -17.63
C ILE A 283 4.69 27.47 -19.12
N ILE A 284 5.71 27.26 -19.96
CA ILE A 284 5.67 27.46 -21.41
C ILE A 284 5.85 26.10 -22.09
N CYS A 285 5.02 25.80 -23.10
CA CYS A 285 5.16 24.56 -23.85
C CYS A 285 6.37 24.62 -24.81
N GLY A 286 7.23 23.61 -24.74
CA GLY A 286 8.22 23.28 -25.77
C GLY A 286 7.64 22.38 -26.87
N THR A 287 6.74 21.47 -26.49
CA THR A 287 5.99 20.59 -27.40
C THR A 287 4.52 20.49 -26.96
N PRO A 288 3.57 20.10 -27.85
CA PRO A 288 3.73 19.89 -29.29
C PRO A 288 4.01 21.19 -30.06
N ALA A 289 4.55 21.07 -31.28
CA ALA A 289 5.00 22.23 -32.08
C ALA A 289 3.92 23.31 -32.29
N GLU A 290 2.65 22.91 -32.38
CA GLU A 290 1.51 23.84 -32.50
C GLU A 290 1.33 24.74 -31.28
N TYR A 291 1.80 24.32 -30.10
CA TYR A 291 1.71 25.06 -28.83
C TYR A 291 3.06 25.58 -28.34
N GLN A 292 4.13 25.38 -29.11
CA GLN A 292 5.46 25.85 -28.76
C GLN A 292 5.47 27.37 -28.48
N ASN A 293 6.16 27.76 -27.40
CA ASN A 293 6.24 29.14 -26.90
C ASN A 293 4.90 29.75 -26.43
N LYS A 294 3.83 28.95 -26.27
CA LYS A 294 2.58 29.38 -25.63
C LYS A 294 2.54 28.94 -24.16
N LYS A 295 1.76 29.65 -23.34
CA LYS A 295 1.51 29.26 -21.95
C LYS A 295 0.83 27.89 -21.88
N ALA A 296 1.29 27.03 -20.98
CA ALA A 296 0.74 25.70 -20.77
C ALA A 296 -0.73 25.71 -20.34
N SER A 297 -1.17 26.72 -19.58
CA SER A 297 -2.59 26.91 -19.26
C SER A 297 -3.46 26.95 -20.52
N LYS A 298 -2.99 27.59 -21.60
CA LYS A 298 -3.74 27.65 -22.86
C LYS A 298 -3.89 26.27 -23.52
N TYR A 299 -2.87 25.41 -23.44
CA TYR A 299 -2.99 24.03 -23.90
C TYR A 299 -3.98 23.26 -23.03
N TYR A 300 -3.90 23.41 -21.71
CA TYR A 300 -4.79 22.78 -20.74
C TYR A 300 -6.26 23.14 -21.00
N ASP A 301 -6.57 24.44 -21.14
CA ASP A 301 -7.92 24.95 -21.38
C ASP A 301 -8.49 24.50 -22.75
N GLU A 302 -7.66 24.46 -23.81
CA GLU A 302 -8.11 24.10 -25.16
C GLU A 302 -8.21 22.58 -25.39
N MET A 303 -7.30 21.78 -24.81
CA MET A 303 -7.12 20.36 -25.12
C MET A 303 -7.46 19.38 -23.99
N CYS A 304 -7.31 19.79 -22.72
CA CYS A 304 -7.49 18.90 -21.57
C CYS A 304 -8.85 19.09 -20.89
N ASP A 305 -9.31 20.33 -20.75
CA ASP A 305 -10.64 20.63 -20.19
C ASP A 305 -11.80 20.20 -21.12
N THR A 306 -11.51 20.02 -22.42
CA THR A 306 -12.47 19.58 -23.44
C THR A 306 -12.51 18.06 -23.66
N ALA A 307 -11.56 17.29 -23.12
CA ALA A 307 -11.45 15.85 -23.35
C ALA A 307 -12.45 15.00 -22.51
N ASN A 308 -13.07 15.60 -21.49
CA ASN A 308 -13.74 14.86 -20.42
C ASN A 308 -15.21 14.46 -20.69
N ALA A 309 -15.63 14.40 -21.97
CA ALA A 309 -17.00 14.05 -22.36
C ALA A 309 -17.33 12.54 -22.31
N CYS A 310 -16.31 11.66 -22.33
CA CYS A 310 -16.46 10.20 -22.22
C CYS A 310 -15.81 9.61 -20.94
N GLY A 311 -14.88 10.32 -20.30
CA GLY A 311 -14.00 9.75 -19.27
C GLY A 311 -13.21 8.53 -19.81
N ASP A 312 -12.94 7.56 -18.94
CA ASP A 312 -12.18 6.33 -19.26
C ASP A 312 -12.91 5.30 -20.14
N LEU A 313 -14.11 5.63 -20.66
CA LEU A 313 -14.95 4.69 -21.40
C LEU A 313 -14.62 4.68 -22.92
N PRO A 314 -14.31 3.51 -23.51
CA PRO A 314 -14.01 3.43 -24.93
C PRO A 314 -15.28 3.65 -25.78
N GLY A 315 -15.24 4.71 -26.60
CA GLY A 315 -16.36 5.18 -27.41
C GLY A 315 -15.93 6.14 -28.52
N ILE A 316 -16.90 6.75 -29.20
CA ILE A 316 -16.71 7.81 -30.18
C ILE A 316 -17.49 9.06 -29.76
N THR A 317 -16.87 10.23 -29.90
CA THR A 317 -17.52 11.52 -29.62
C THR A 317 -18.26 12.04 -30.86
N LEU A 318 -19.50 12.47 -30.68
CA LEU A 318 -20.36 13.04 -31.73
C LEU A 318 -20.62 14.52 -31.43
N GLY A 319 -19.53 15.31 -31.43
CA GLY A 319 -19.55 16.72 -31.03
C GLY A 319 -19.14 16.93 -29.57
N PRO A 320 -19.22 18.18 -29.07
CA PRO A 320 -18.60 18.58 -27.80
C PRO A 320 -19.30 18.08 -26.53
N THR A 321 -20.48 17.45 -26.63
CA THR A 321 -21.32 17.07 -25.48
C THR A 321 -21.97 15.68 -25.60
N ILE A 322 -21.63 14.89 -26.63
CA ILE A 322 -22.27 13.59 -26.88
C ILE A 322 -21.19 12.52 -27.03
N CYS A 323 -21.11 11.62 -26.06
CA CYS A 323 -20.35 10.37 -26.15
C CYS A 323 -21.26 9.23 -26.64
N MET A 324 -20.77 8.35 -27.52
CA MET A 324 -21.43 7.11 -27.88
C MET A 324 -20.47 5.94 -27.65
N THR A 325 -20.77 5.09 -26.68
CA THR A 325 -19.90 3.98 -26.29
C THR A 325 -19.87 2.87 -27.34
N ILE A 326 -18.79 2.09 -27.39
CA ILE A 326 -18.70 0.92 -28.28
C ILE A 326 -19.87 -0.07 -28.04
N ILE A 327 -20.35 -0.18 -26.80
CA ILE A 327 -21.44 -1.09 -26.42
C ILE A 327 -22.79 -0.64 -27.01
N GLU A 328 -23.08 0.67 -27.03
CA GLU A 328 -24.27 1.21 -27.69
C GLU A 328 -24.24 0.96 -29.20
N ILE A 329 -23.09 1.19 -29.86
CA ILE A 329 -22.90 0.94 -31.30
C ILE A 329 -23.19 -0.53 -31.63
N VAL A 330 -22.65 -1.46 -30.84
CA VAL A 330 -22.90 -2.90 -31.00
C VAL A 330 -24.40 -3.21 -30.78
N SER A 331 -25.04 -2.58 -29.80
CA SER A 331 -26.47 -2.78 -29.50
C SER A 331 -27.38 -2.31 -30.64
N TYR A 332 -27.11 -1.13 -31.21
CA TYR A 332 -27.82 -0.62 -32.40
C TYR A 332 -27.59 -1.51 -33.63
N CYS A 333 -26.37 -2.04 -33.82
CA CYS A 333 -26.08 -3.01 -34.88
C CYS A 333 -26.90 -4.31 -34.71
N ILE A 334 -27.02 -4.84 -33.49
CA ILE A 334 -27.82 -6.04 -33.20
C ILE A 334 -29.32 -5.78 -33.46
N LEU A 335 -29.85 -4.62 -33.08
CA LEU A 335 -31.22 -4.22 -33.38
C LEU A 335 -31.48 -4.12 -34.90
N ALA A 336 -30.55 -3.54 -35.66
CA ALA A 336 -30.65 -3.47 -37.11
C ALA A 336 -30.62 -4.87 -37.77
N VAL A 337 -29.71 -5.75 -37.35
CA VAL A 337 -29.60 -7.13 -37.85
C VAL A 337 -30.84 -7.95 -37.52
N THR A 338 -31.37 -7.86 -36.29
CA THR A 338 -32.59 -8.59 -35.89
C THR A 338 -33.83 -8.09 -36.64
N MET A 339 -33.95 -6.77 -36.90
CA MET A 339 -35.00 -6.22 -37.76
C MET A 339 -34.91 -6.76 -39.19
N VAL A 340 -33.71 -6.82 -39.79
CA VAL A 340 -33.50 -7.38 -41.13
C VAL A 340 -33.87 -8.87 -41.16
N ILE A 341 -33.46 -9.67 -40.17
CA ILE A 341 -33.83 -11.08 -40.06
C ILE A 341 -35.35 -11.25 -39.94
N ALA A 342 -36.04 -10.42 -39.16
CA ALA A 342 -37.49 -10.45 -39.04
C ALA A 342 -38.21 -10.13 -40.37
N ILE A 343 -37.72 -9.13 -41.12
CA ILE A 343 -38.23 -8.79 -42.46
C ILE A 343 -38.01 -9.97 -43.43
N VAL A 344 -36.81 -10.55 -43.47
CA VAL A 344 -36.50 -11.71 -44.31
C VAL A 344 -37.38 -12.92 -43.94
N ALA A 345 -37.57 -13.19 -42.64
CA ALA A 345 -38.47 -14.24 -42.17
C ALA A 345 -39.93 -14.00 -42.61
N LEU A 346 -40.43 -12.77 -42.52
CA LEU A 346 -41.77 -12.41 -43.01
C LEU A 346 -41.89 -12.60 -44.53
N VAL A 347 -40.87 -12.22 -45.31
CA VAL A 347 -40.83 -12.45 -46.77
C VAL A 347 -40.81 -13.95 -47.10
N ILE A 348 -40.01 -14.76 -46.40
CA ILE A 348 -39.96 -16.22 -46.55
C ILE A 348 -41.32 -16.83 -46.17
N ILE A 349 -41.93 -16.43 -45.06
CA ILE A 349 -43.26 -16.92 -44.65
C ILE A 349 -44.32 -16.56 -45.70
N CYS A 350 -44.28 -15.35 -46.28
CA CYS A 350 -45.17 -14.95 -47.36
C CYS A 350 -44.94 -15.77 -48.64
N TYR A 351 -43.69 -16.00 -49.02
CA TYR A 351 -43.30 -16.82 -50.17
C TYR A 351 -43.73 -18.28 -50.02
N VAL A 352 -43.39 -18.90 -48.88
CA VAL A 352 -43.73 -20.29 -48.55
C VAL A 352 -45.25 -20.45 -48.44
N ARG A 353 -45.99 -19.50 -47.83
CA ARG A 353 -47.46 -19.53 -47.84
C ARG A 353 -48.03 -19.41 -49.25
N ARG A 354 -47.48 -18.56 -50.13
CA ARG A 354 -47.90 -18.48 -51.54
C ARG A 354 -47.68 -19.80 -52.28
N LYS A 355 -46.50 -20.42 -52.13
CA LYS A 355 -46.19 -21.77 -52.64
C LYS A 355 -47.11 -22.84 -52.07
N LEU A 356 -47.40 -22.82 -50.76
CA LEU A 356 -48.29 -23.77 -50.09
C LEU A 356 -49.76 -23.61 -50.49
N VAL A 357 -50.23 -22.40 -50.79
CA VAL A 357 -51.58 -22.18 -51.35
C VAL A 357 -51.67 -22.77 -52.76
N ILE A 358 -50.69 -22.52 -53.63
CA ILE A 358 -50.63 -23.12 -54.98
C ILE A 358 -50.52 -24.65 -54.88
N ALA A 359 -49.68 -25.17 -53.97
CA ALA A 359 -49.56 -26.60 -53.71
C ALA A 359 -50.85 -27.18 -53.14
N LYS A 360 -51.57 -26.47 -52.27
CA LYS A 360 -52.88 -26.89 -51.74
C LYS A 360 -53.94 -26.90 -52.83
N GLU A 361 -54.03 -25.92 -53.71
CA GLU A 361 -54.96 -25.97 -54.85
C GLU A 361 -54.65 -27.14 -55.78
N ASN A 362 -53.37 -27.41 -56.04
CA ASN A 362 -52.95 -28.57 -56.83
C ASN A 362 -53.19 -29.90 -56.11
N LEU A 363 -53.03 -29.96 -54.79
CA LEU A 363 -53.39 -31.09 -53.95
C LEU A 363 -54.90 -31.24 -53.80
N GLU A 364 -55.70 -30.18 -53.87
CA GLU A 364 -57.17 -30.27 -53.86
C GLU A 364 -57.70 -30.70 -55.23
N LYS A 365 -57.06 -30.28 -56.34
CA LYS A 365 -57.29 -30.87 -57.68
C LYS A 365 -56.93 -32.35 -57.72
N LYS A 366 -55.75 -32.74 -57.19
CA LYS A 366 -55.36 -34.16 -57.04
C LYS A 366 -56.24 -34.92 -56.05
N ARG A 367 -56.66 -34.30 -54.94
CA ARG A 367 -57.57 -34.90 -53.95
C ARG A 367 -58.96 -35.10 -54.53
N ASN A 368 -59.46 -34.22 -55.39
CA ASN A 368 -60.74 -34.41 -56.06
C ASN A 368 -60.66 -35.50 -57.14
N SER A 369 -59.55 -35.61 -57.88
CA SER A 369 -59.34 -36.72 -58.83
C SER A 369 -58.98 -38.06 -58.17
N SER A 370 -58.45 -38.05 -56.95
CA SER A 370 -58.31 -39.22 -56.09
C SER A 370 -59.58 -39.54 -55.31
N TRP A 371 -60.41 -38.57 -54.91
CA TRP A 371 -61.73 -38.84 -54.30
C TRP A 371 -62.70 -39.43 -55.32
N ALA A 372 -62.61 -39.07 -56.60
CA ALA A 372 -63.32 -39.78 -57.67
C ALA A 372 -62.88 -41.26 -57.75
N ARG A 373 -61.57 -41.56 -57.59
CA ARG A 373 -61.05 -42.93 -57.53
C ARG A 373 -61.41 -43.65 -56.22
N VAL A 374 -61.42 -42.94 -55.09
CA VAL A 374 -61.73 -43.49 -53.76
C VAL A 374 -63.23 -43.67 -53.56
N GLN A 375 -64.12 -42.91 -54.19
CA GLN A 375 -65.56 -43.24 -54.26
C GLN A 375 -65.83 -44.49 -55.10
N ASN A 376 -65.01 -44.76 -56.12
CA ASN A 376 -65.06 -46.04 -56.85
C ASN A 376 -64.45 -47.19 -56.03
N ALA A 377 -63.45 -46.94 -55.18
CA ALA A 377 -62.86 -47.95 -54.29
C ALA A 377 -63.74 -48.25 -53.06
N LEU A 378 -64.33 -47.25 -52.40
CA LEU A 378 -65.20 -47.38 -51.22
C LEU A 378 -66.59 -47.98 -51.52
N LYS A 379 -66.84 -48.42 -52.76
CA LYS A 379 -67.88 -49.41 -53.07
C LYS A 379 -67.44 -50.87 -52.78
N LYS A 380 -66.20 -51.09 -52.36
CA LYS A 380 -65.63 -52.41 -52.02
C LYS A 380 -64.69 -52.34 -50.80
N GLY A 381 -65.12 -52.95 -49.69
CA GLY A 381 -64.28 -53.24 -48.52
C GLY A 381 -64.23 -52.12 -47.47
N GLY A 382 -64.13 -52.51 -46.20
CA GLY A 382 -64.07 -51.60 -45.05
C GLY A 382 -63.39 -52.22 -43.83
N ALA A 383 -63.72 -51.68 -42.64
CA ALA A 383 -63.31 -52.06 -41.28
C ALA A 383 -61.98 -51.47 -40.71
N SER A 384 -62.13 -50.87 -39.50
CA SER A 384 -61.22 -50.75 -38.32
C SER A 384 -59.70 -50.50 -38.47
N GLY A 385 -59.03 -49.76 -37.56
CA GLY A 385 -59.50 -49.03 -36.37
C GLY A 385 -58.35 -48.55 -35.45
N GLN A 386 -58.65 -47.53 -34.63
CA GLN A 386 -57.91 -47.03 -33.43
C GLN A 386 -56.47 -46.46 -33.54
N LYS A 387 -56.07 -45.75 -32.46
CA LYS A 387 -54.91 -44.85 -32.27
C LYS A 387 -54.38 -44.97 -30.80
N PRO A 388 -53.21 -44.39 -30.43
CA PRO A 388 -52.41 -44.65 -29.19
C PRO A 388 -52.85 -43.70 -28.01
N PRO A 389 -52.23 -43.54 -26.78
CA PRO A 389 -50.76 -43.37 -26.56
C PRO A 389 -50.07 -43.47 -25.13
N LEU A 390 -48.73 -43.19 -25.10
CA LEU A 390 -47.95 -42.36 -24.10
C LEU A 390 -47.53 -42.82 -22.66
N ARG A 391 -46.21 -42.63 -22.37
CA ARG A 391 -45.48 -41.94 -21.23
C ARG A 391 -45.46 -42.37 -19.71
N SER A 392 -44.27 -42.12 -19.11
CA SER A 392 -43.91 -41.81 -17.68
C SER A 392 -43.92 -42.96 -16.63
N SER A 393 -43.25 -42.93 -15.45
CA SER A 393 -42.66 -41.84 -14.62
C SER A 393 -41.48 -42.31 -13.68
N GLN A 394 -40.97 -41.41 -12.79
CA GLN A 394 -39.83 -41.52 -11.83
C GLN A 394 -40.18 -42.13 -10.42
N VAL A 395 -39.28 -41.99 -9.40
CA VAL A 395 -39.40 -42.12 -7.89
C VAL A 395 -38.83 -43.45 -7.27
N ILE A 396 -37.99 -43.54 -6.20
CA ILE A 396 -37.07 -42.61 -5.45
C ILE A 396 -36.00 -43.37 -4.55
N TYR A 397 -35.35 -42.69 -3.56
CA TYR A 397 -34.19 -43.03 -2.68
C TYR A 397 -34.30 -44.09 -1.51
N PRO A 398 -33.17 -44.47 -0.84
CA PRO A 398 -33.06 -45.40 0.32
C PRO A 398 -32.99 -44.74 1.74
N PRO A 399 -32.90 -45.50 2.87
CA PRO A 399 -33.32 -45.07 4.23
C PRO A 399 -32.21 -44.59 5.22
N PRO A 400 -32.59 -44.05 6.42
CA PRO A 400 -31.66 -43.38 7.34
C PRO A 400 -31.25 -44.16 8.62
N SER A 401 -29.99 -43.92 9.06
CA SER A 401 -29.37 -44.21 10.38
C SER A 401 -28.92 -45.65 10.73
N ILE A 402 -27.75 -45.76 11.40
CA ILE A 402 -27.13 -47.00 11.92
C ILE A 402 -26.32 -46.71 13.21
N PRO A 403 -26.58 -47.44 14.32
CA PRO A 403 -25.61 -47.58 15.42
C PRO A 403 -25.51 -49.04 15.94
N PRO A 404 -24.61 -49.35 16.90
CA PRO A 404 -23.20 -48.96 16.98
C PRO A 404 -22.28 -50.18 17.20
N ASN A 405 -21.01 -50.07 16.81
CA ASN A 405 -19.88 -50.62 17.61
C ASN A 405 -18.50 -50.28 17.01
N LYS A 406 -18.41 -50.16 15.67
CA LYS A 406 -17.17 -49.77 14.99
C LYS A 406 -17.48 -49.28 13.57
N TYR A 407 -17.05 -48.07 13.23
CA TYR A 407 -17.02 -47.61 11.83
C TYR A 407 -15.61 -47.81 11.29
N THR A 408 -15.46 -48.27 10.05
CA THR A 408 -14.17 -48.42 9.38
C THR A 408 -14.37 -48.35 7.87
N ASP A 409 -13.81 -47.33 7.24
CA ASP A 409 -13.93 -47.08 5.80
C ASP A 409 -12.63 -47.39 5.04
N ARG A 410 -12.77 -47.61 3.72
CA ARG A 410 -11.70 -47.86 2.74
C ARG A 410 -12.10 -47.38 1.33
N ALA A 411 -12.77 -46.23 1.23
CA ALA A 411 -13.08 -45.58 -0.06
C ALA A 411 -11.88 -44.77 -0.61
N LEU A 412 -11.92 -44.48 -1.93
CA LEU A 412 -10.89 -43.71 -2.64
C LEU A 412 -11.25 -42.22 -2.78
N GLN A 413 -12.54 -41.92 -2.80
CA GLN A 413 -13.17 -40.62 -2.54
C GLN A 413 -14.60 -40.90 -2.06
N ASP A 414 -15.08 -40.17 -1.06
CA ASP A 414 -16.46 -40.28 -0.54
C ASP A 414 -17.07 -38.89 -0.37
N ILE A 415 -18.32 -38.71 -0.79
CA ILE A 415 -18.89 -37.39 -1.11
C ILE A 415 -20.12 -37.04 -0.24
N TYR A 416 -20.80 -38.02 0.39
CA TYR A 416 -21.97 -37.76 1.25
C TYR A 416 -22.07 -38.71 2.47
N PRO A 417 -21.33 -38.45 3.57
CA PRO A 417 -21.46 -39.20 4.81
C PRO A 417 -22.69 -38.80 5.66
N PRO A 418 -23.14 -39.65 6.60
CA PRO A 418 -24.35 -39.40 7.40
C PRO A 418 -24.16 -38.30 8.47
N PRO A 419 -25.25 -37.62 8.92
CA PRO A 419 -25.15 -36.37 9.67
C PRO A 419 -24.57 -36.45 11.10
N SER A 420 -24.52 -37.63 11.73
CA SER A 420 -23.92 -37.83 13.05
C SER A 420 -23.53 -39.29 13.28
N VAL A 421 -22.45 -39.53 14.05
CA VAL A 421 -21.94 -40.90 14.32
C VAL A 421 -21.39 -41.00 15.76
N THR A 422 -21.88 -41.97 16.54
CA THR A 422 -21.51 -42.20 17.95
C THR A 422 -20.92 -43.61 18.23
N PRO A 423 -19.77 -44.01 17.66
CA PRO A 423 -19.22 -45.35 17.82
C PRO A 423 -18.15 -45.43 18.92
N ASN A 424 -18.01 -46.60 19.57
CA ASN A 424 -16.96 -46.83 20.58
C ASN A 424 -15.52 -46.66 20.05
N LYS A 425 -15.31 -46.83 18.74
CA LYS A 425 -14.02 -46.59 18.08
C LYS A 425 -14.23 -46.19 16.62
N TYR A 426 -13.56 -45.10 16.22
CA TYR A 426 -13.48 -44.64 14.83
C TYR A 426 -12.08 -44.95 14.26
N THR A 427 -11.99 -45.29 12.97
CA THR A 427 -10.71 -45.50 12.27
C THR A 427 -10.91 -45.32 10.77
N ASP A 428 -10.24 -44.33 10.18
CA ASP A 428 -10.25 -44.06 8.74
C ASP A 428 -8.92 -44.50 8.07
N ARG A 429 -8.96 -44.76 6.76
CA ARG A 429 -7.87 -45.19 5.87
C ARG A 429 -8.06 -44.71 4.42
N ALA A 430 -8.69 -43.55 4.19
CA ALA A 430 -8.81 -42.93 2.87
C ALA A 430 -7.51 -42.26 2.37
N LEU A 431 -7.41 -42.01 1.06
CA LEU A 431 -6.27 -41.31 0.45
C LEU A 431 -6.41 -39.77 0.55
N GLN A 432 -7.64 -39.26 0.46
CA GLN A 432 -8.00 -37.84 0.58
C GLN A 432 -9.47 -37.73 1.03
N VAL A 433 -9.79 -36.86 1.99
CA VAL A 433 -11.15 -36.65 2.54
C VAL A 433 -11.54 -35.18 2.38
N ILE A 434 -12.73 -34.92 1.82
CA ILE A 434 -13.15 -33.55 1.43
C ILE A 434 -14.22 -32.97 2.39
N TYR A 435 -15.15 -33.79 2.92
CA TYR A 435 -16.20 -33.33 3.84
C TYR A 435 -16.47 -34.35 4.97
N PRO A 436 -15.96 -34.13 6.21
CA PRO A 436 -16.26 -35.00 7.36
C PRO A 436 -17.58 -34.65 8.07
N PRO A 437 -18.12 -35.53 8.94
CA PRO A 437 -19.32 -35.25 9.72
C PRO A 437 -19.13 -34.09 10.72
N PRO A 438 -20.17 -33.26 10.98
CA PRO A 438 -20.05 -32.04 11.80
C PRO A 438 -19.85 -32.29 13.32
N SER A 439 -20.03 -33.51 13.82
CA SER A 439 -19.82 -33.87 15.24
C SER A 439 -19.50 -35.35 15.42
N VAL A 440 -18.45 -35.67 16.19
CA VAL A 440 -17.94 -37.05 16.38
C VAL A 440 -17.47 -37.26 17.83
N THR A 441 -18.13 -38.16 18.58
CA THR A 441 -17.87 -38.39 20.03
C THR A 441 -17.48 -39.84 20.39
N PRO A 442 -16.31 -40.36 19.95
CA PRO A 442 -15.92 -41.76 20.14
C PRO A 442 -15.01 -41.95 21.36
N ASN A 443 -15.07 -43.14 22.00
CA ASN A 443 -14.15 -43.48 23.10
C ASN A 443 -12.67 -43.52 22.67
N LYS A 444 -12.39 -43.78 21.38
CA LYS A 444 -11.04 -43.70 20.80
C LYS A 444 -11.07 -43.30 19.33
N TYR A 445 -10.33 -42.24 18.99
CA TYR A 445 -10.08 -41.81 17.61
C TYR A 445 -8.71 -42.28 17.13
N THR A 446 -8.56 -42.59 15.84
CA THR A 446 -7.25 -42.92 15.22
C THR A 446 -7.32 -42.68 13.72
N ASP A 447 -6.51 -41.75 13.22
CA ASP A 447 -6.39 -41.45 11.79
C ASP A 447 -5.14 -42.09 11.16
N ARG A 448 -5.17 -42.29 9.84
CA ARG A 448 -4.11 -42.86 8.99
C ARG A 448 -4.22 -42.40 7.52
N ALA A 449 -4.69 -41.18 7.27
CA ALA A 449 -4.70 -40.56 5.94
C ALA A 449 -3.31 -40.07 5.48
N LEU A 450 -3.13 -39.87 4.17
CA LEU A 450 -1.89 -39.29 3.62
C LEU A 450 -1.87 -37.75 3.72
N GLN A 451 -3.04 -37.12 3.55
CA GLN A 451 -3.24 -35.66 3.62
C GLN A 451 -4.71 -35.36 4.03
N VAL A 452 -4.92 -34.42 4.95
CA VAL A 452 -6.26 -34.02 5.46
C VAL A 452 -6.45 -32.51 5.25
N ILE A 453 -7.57 -32.11 4.63
CA ILE A 453 -7.80 -30.72 4.20
C ILE A 453 -8.74 -29.96 5.16
N TYR A 454 -9.79 -30.61 5.68
CA TYR A 454 -10.74 -30.03 6.64
C TYR A 454 -11.06 -31.01 7.79
N PRO A 455 -10.76 -30.69 9.07
CA PRO A 455 -11.14 -31.50 10.22
C PRO A 455 -12.54 -31.16 10.79
N PRO A 456 -13.15 -32.02 11.63
CA PRO A 456 -14.40 -31.70 12.32
C PRO A 456 -14.23 -30.54 13.33
N PRO A 457 -15.21 -29.63 13.49
CA PRO A 457 -15.08 -28.44 14.33
C PRO A 457 -15.02 -28.70 15.84
N SER A 458 -15.39 -29.89 16.34
CA SER A 458 -15.15 -30.30 17.73
C SER A 458 -14.97 -31.82 17.86
N VAL A 459 -14.02 -32.26 18.70
CA VAL A 459 -13.62 -33.66 18.86
C VAL A 459 -13.28 -33.95 20.32
N THR A 460 -14.11 -34.74 21.03
CA THR A 460 -13.98 -35.00 22.49
C THR A 460 -13.75 -36.48 22.88
N PRO A 461 -12.71 -37.18 22.36
CA PRO A 461 -12.46 -38.58 22.66
C PRO A 461 -11.65 -38.81 23.95
N ASN A 462 -11.83 -39.96 24.60
CA ASN A 462 -10.98 -40.34 25.74
C ASN A 462 -9.50 -40.51 25.36
N LYS A 463 -9.19 -40.86 24.11
CA LYS A 463 -7.82 -40.94 23.59
C LYS A 463 -7.76 -40.62 22.10
N TYR A 464 -6.88 -39.67 21.74
CA TYR A 464 -6.56 -39.31 20.36
C TYR A 464 -5.21 -39.92 19.94
N THR A 465 -5.02 -40.20 18.66
CA THR A 465 -3.74 -40.66 18.10
C THR A 465 -3.71 -40.39 16.59
N ASP A 466 -2.79 -39.53 16.15
CA ASP A 466 -2.55 -39.25 14.73
C ASP A 466 -1.36 -40.03 14.17
N ARG A 467 -1.35 -40.22 12.84
CA ARG A 467 -0.32 -40.90 12.04
C ARG A 467 -0.34 -40.45 10.56
N ALA A 468 -0.64 -39.18 10.29
CA ALA A 468 -0.53 -38.59 8.94
C ALA A 468 0.93 -38.29 8.55
N LEU A 469 1.21 -38.08 7.26
CA LEU A 469 2.55 -37.67 6.79
C LEU A 469 2.77 -36.16 6.96
N GLN A 470 1.73 -35.36 6.72
CA GLN A 470 1.72 -33.89 6.81
C GLN A 470 0.32 -33.41 7.21
N VAL A 471 0.23 -32.49 8.17
CA VAL A 471 -1.04 -31.93 8.68
C VAL A 471 -1.05 -30.41 8.48
N ILE A 472 -2.08 -29.91 7.78
CA ILE A 472 -2.16 -28.50 7.36
C ILE A 472 -3.07 -27.67 8.29
N HIS A 473 -4.21 -28.22 8.74
CA HIS A 473 -5.12 -27.56 9.68
C HIS A 473 -5.64 -28.53 10.74
N PRO A 474 -5.28 -28.38 12.04
CA PRO A 474 -5.84 -29.17 13.13
C PRO A 474 -7.21 -28.62 13.62
N PRO A 475 -8.01 -29.41 14.35
CA PRO A 475 -9.26 -28.93 14.94
C PRO A 475 -9.03 -27.85 16.03
N PRO A 476 -9.95 -26.87 16.21
CA PRO A 476 -9.70 -25.68 17.04
C PRO A 476 -9.50 -25.93 18.54
N SER A 477 -10.04 -27.03 19.08
CA SER A 477 -9.84 -27.44 20.47
C SER A 477 -9.94 -28.95 20.62
N VAL A 478 -9.11 -29.51 21.49
CA VAL A 478 -9.01 -30.97 21.71
C VAL A 478 -9.02 -31.29 23.21
N THR A 479 -10.16 -31.79 23.72
CA THR A 479 -10.37 -32.20 25.12
C THR A 479 -10.24 -33.72 25.22
N THR A 480 -9.12 -34.24 25.75
CA THR A 480 -8.87 -35.70 25.81
C THR A 480 -8.06 -36.13 27.02
N ASN A 481 -8.19 -37.38 27.49
CA ASN A 481 -7.35 -37.85 28.61
C ASN A 481 -5.89 -38.16 28.19
N LYS A 482 -5.65 -38.46 26.90
CA LYS A 482 -4.30 -38.65 26.35
C LYS A 482 -4.24 -38.32 24.86
N TYR A 483 -3.31 -37.42 24.51
CA TYR A 483 -2.92 -37.09 23.14
C TYR A 483 -1.62 -37.82 22.76
N THR A 484 -1.39 -38.07 21.47
CA THR A 484 -0.14 -38.64 20.94
C THR A 484 -0.07 -38.37 19.43
N ASP A 485 0.88 -37.55 19.00
CA ASP A 485 1.18 -37.31 17.58
C ASP A 485 2.38 -38.15 17.10
N ARG A 486 2.43 -38.39 15.78
CA ARG A 486 3.48 -39.08 15.02
C ARG A 486 3.52 -38.63 13.55
N ALA A 487 3.34 -37.35 13.27
CA ALA A 487 3.56 -36.75 11.95
C ALA A 487 5.07 -36.58 11.63
N LEU A 488 5.42 -36.41 10.35
CA LEU A 488 6.79 -36.08 9.93
C LEU A 488 7.05 -34.57 9.99
N GLN A 489 6.01 -33.76 9.72
CA GLN A 489 6.05 -32.30 9.72
C GLN A 489 4.65 -31.74 10.10
N VAL A 490 4.60 -30.78 11.03
CA VAL A 490 3.37 -30.09 11.47
C VAL A 490 3.53 -28.59 11.20
N ILE A 491 2.56 -27.98 10.52
CA ILE A 491 2.65 -26.57 10.07
C ILE A 491 1.98 -25.62 11.07
N TYR A 492 0.85 -26.02 11.67
CA TYR A 492 0.15 -25.28 12.72
C TYR A 492 -0.35 -26.26 13.81
N PRO A 493 -0.07 -26.03 15.10
CA PRO A 493 -0.63 -26.83 16.20
C PRO A 493 -2.05 -26.37 16.59
N PRO A 494 -2.85 -27.17 17.33
CA PRO A 494 -4.15 -26.75 17.83
C PRO A 494 -4.00 -25.61 18.86
N PRO A 495 -4.82 -24.54 18.81
CA PRO A 495 -4.63 -23.37 19.68
C PRO A 495 -4.99 -23.63 21.16
N SER A 496 -5.69 -24.72 21.49
CA SER A 496 -5.89 -25.17 22.87
C SER A 496 -6.00 -26.70 23.01
N VAL A 497 -5.21 -27.28 23.92
CA VAL A 497 -5.16 -28.73 24.19
C VAL A 497 -5.20 -28.99 25.70
N THR A 498 -6.33 -29.47 26.20
CA THR A 498 -6.54 -29.81 27.62
C THR A 498 -6.47 -31.32 27.81
N THR A 499 -5.33 -31.82 28.30
CA THR A 499 -5.09 -33.26 28.47
C THR A 499 -4.25 -33.62 29.68
N ASN A 500 -4.52 -34.80 30.26
CA ASN A 500 -3.78 -35.32 31.41
C ASN A 500 -2.40 -35.91 31.05
N LYS A 501 -2.14 -36.25 29.77
CA LYS A 501 -0.83 -36.70 29.26
C LYS A 501 -0.65 -36.30 27.78
N TYR A 502 0.33 -35.44 27.54
CA TYR A 502 0.85 -35.09 26.22
C TYR A 502 2.04 -36.00 25.83
N THR A 503 2.28 -36.22 24.53
CA THR A 503 3.49 -36.89 24.03
C THR A 503 3.66 -36.56 22.54
N ASP A 504 4.70 -35.80 22.21
CA ASP A 504 5.09 -35.49 20.84
C ASP A 504 6.23 -36.39 20.34
N ARG A 505 6.32 -36.54 19.01
CA ARG A 505 7.40 -37.22 18.27
C ARG A 505 7.52 -36.72 16.81
N ALA A 506 7.17 -35.47 16.52
CA ALA A 506 7.51 -34.82 15.25
C ALA A 506 9.04 -34.73 15.06
N LEU A 507 9.52 -34.61 13.80
CA LEU A 507 10.94 -34.43 13.49
C LEU A 507 11.34 -32.95 13.33
N GLN A 508 10.35 -32.06 13.13
CA GLN A 508 10.52 -30.62 13.02
C GLN A 508 9.17 -29.93 13.29
N ASP A 509 9.13 -29.06 14.30
CA ASP A 509 8.01 -28.18 14.64
C ASP A 509 8.40 -26.72 14.36
N ILE A 510 7.46 -25.90 13.87
CA ILE A 510 7.73 -24.51 13.47
C ILE A 510 7.20 -23.49 14.51
N TYR A 511 6.18 -23.85 15.30
CA TYR A 511 5.67 -23.03 16.41
C TYR A 511 5.15 -23.92 17.55
N PRO A 512 5.47 -23.65 18.83
CA PRO A 512 4.84 -24.32 19.97
C PRO A 512 3.43 -23.77 20.25
N PRO A 513 2.49 -24.59 20.76
CA PRO A 513 1.12 -24.16 21.03
C PRO A 513 1.03 -23.14 22.19
N PRO A 514 0.23 -22.06 22.05
CA PRO A 514 0.23 -20.91 22.97
C PRO A 514 -0.36 -21.16 24.37
N SER A 515 -1.02 -22.30 24.59
CA SER A 515 -1.37 -22.75 25.94
C SER A 515 -1.44 -24.27 26.04
N VAL A 516 -0.64 -24.84 26.93
CA VAL A 516 -0.71 -26.26 27.30
C VAL A 516 -0.82 -26.36 28.81
N THR A 517 -1.83 -27.07 29.31
CA THR A 517 -1.96 -27.37 30.75
C THR A 517 -1.92 -28.89 31.04
N PRO A 518 -0.72 -29.50 31.12
CA PRO A 518 -0.55 -30.84 31.68
C PRO A 518 0.42 -30.84 32.87
N ASN A 519 0.02 -31.48 33.97
CA ASN A 519 0.96 -31.84 35.02
C ASN A 519 2.04 -32.82 34.47
N LYS A 520 3.31 -32.43 34.61
CA LYS A 520 4.53 -33.15 34.18
C LYS A 520 4.81 -33.15 32.67
N TYR A 521 5.36 -32.04 32.20
CA TYR A 521 6.45 -32.10 31.22
C TYR A 521 7.68 -32.73 31.90
N THR A 522 8.43 -33.57 31.20
CA THR A 522 9.70 -34.11 31.70
C THR A 522 10.75 -34.00 30.61
N ASP A 523 11.52 -32.93 30.65
CA ASP A 523 12.86 -32.96 30.08
C ASP A 523 13.82 -33.62 31.09
N ARG A 524 14.86 -34.27 30.59
CA ARG A 524 15.97 -34.86 31.35
C ARG A 524 17.25 -34.06 31.10
N ALA A 525 17.21 -32.77 31.40
CA ALA A 525 18.43 -32.00 31.62
C ALA A 525 19.01 -32.37 33.00
N LEU A 526 20.33 -32.52 33.07
CA LEU A 526 21.04 -32.79 34.32
C LEU A 526 20.89 -31.59 35.27
N GLN A 527 20.78 -31.87 36.58
CA GLN A 527 20.92 -30.82 37.59
C GLN A 527 22.38 -30.36 37.61
N ILE A 528 22.64 -29.17 37.08
CA ILE A 528 23.82 -28.38 37.43
C ILE A 528 23.47 -27.68 38.75
N THR A 529 23.85 -28.30 39.87
CA THR A 529 23.74 -27.66 41.18
C THR A 529 24.75 -26.51 41.30
N ASN A 530 24.27 -25.36 41.77
CA ASN A 530 25.04 -24.22 42.28
C ASN A 530 25.70 -23.31 41.23
N GLY A 531 24.89 -22.67 40.39
CA GLY A 531 25.23 -21.31 39.92
C GLY A 531 25.04 -20.31 41.07
N THR A 532 26.11 -19.65 41.51
CA THR A 532 26.03 -18.47 42.39
C THR A 532 25.57 -17.27 41.58
N SER A 533 24.43 -16.68 41.94
CA SER A 533 23.93 -15.42 41.40
C SER A 533 24.47 -14.21 42.17
N PRO A 534 24.50 -13.00 41.58
CA PRO A 534 24.75 -11.77 42.32
C PRO A 534 23.75 -11.58 43.47
N THR A 535 24.14 -10.86 44.52
CA THR A 535 23.21 -10.39 45.56
C THR A 535 22.04 -9.64 44.91
N GLY A 536 20.80 -9.97 45.30
CA GLY A 536 19.59 -9.39 44.68
C GLY A 536 19.13 -10.07 43.39
N CYS A 537 19.88 -11.05 42.87
CA CYS A 537 19.51 -11.87 41.72
C CYS A 537 19.23 -13.33 42.12
N SER A 538 18.23 -13.92 41.48
CA SER A 538 17.77 -15.30 41.63
C SER A 538 17.98 -16.04 40.32
N TYR A 539 18.64 -17.20 40.37
CA TYR A 539 18.76 -18.11 39.22
C TYR A 539 17.59 -19.10 39.19
N ASP A 540 16.90 -19.22 38.05
CA ASP A 540 15.83 -20.20 37.92
C ASP A 540 16.37 -21.60 37.58
N SER A 541 16.57 -22.39 38.63
CA SER A 541 17.01 -23.78 38.55
C SER A 541 16.08 -24.74 37.79
N ALA A 542 14.84 -24.33 37.45
CA ALA A 542 13.97 -25.11 36.56
C ALA A 542 14.52 -25.17 35.12
N TYR A 543 15.38 -24.22 34.75
CA TYR A 543 16.00 -24.10 33.43
C TYR A 543 17.52 -24.26 33.52
N SER A 544 17.97 -25.44 33.98
CA SER A 544 19.34 -25.74 34.46
C SER A 544 20.49 -25.55 33.46
N SER A 545 20.23 -25.13 32.23
CA SER A 545 21.23 -24.85 31.18
C SER A 545 21.06 -23.52 30.43
N THR A 546 19.94 -22.80 30.58
CA THR A 546 19.60 -21.66 29.69
C THR A 546 19.76 -20.27 30.32
N GLY A 547 20.44 -20.19 31.48
CA GLY A 547 20.89 -18.90 32.01
C GLY A 547 19.78 -17.90 32.34
N VAL A 548 18.67 -18.37 32.93
CA VAL A 548 17.52 -17.54 33.32
C VAL A 548 17.74 -16.92 34.71
N TYR A 549 17.85 -15.59 34.76
CA TYR A 549 18.02 -14.85 36.01
C TYR A 549 16.94 -13.78 36.20
N THR A 550 16.40 -13.68 37.41
CA THR A 550 15.54 -12.57 37.83
C THR A 550 16.25 -11.77 38.92
N CYS A 551 16.50 -10.49 38.67
CA CYS A 551 17.07 -9.55 39.63
C CYS A 551 16.01 -8.56 40.12
N VAL A 552 16.12 -8.14 41.38
CA VAL A 552 15.25 -7.12 41.99
C VAL A 552 16.02 -5.80 42.06
N PHE A 553 15.49 -4.76 41.41
CA PHE A 553 16.07 -3.41 41.44
C PHE A 553 16.26 -2.90 42.87
N GLY A 554 17.37 -2.20 43.12
CA GLY A 554 17.79 -1.77 44.45
C GLY A 554 18.27 -2.89 45.39
N SER A 555 18.22 -4.17 44.98
CA SER A 555 18.74 -5.30 45.77
C SER A 555 20.11 -5.82 45.30
N TYR A 556 20.58 -5.37 44.14
CA TYR A 556 21.92 -5.61 43.59
C TYR A 556 22.73 -4.30 43.54
N SER A 557 24.05 -4.40 43.45
CA SER A 557 24.93 -3.25 43.27
C SER A 557 24.94 -2.79 41.80
N GLU A 558 24.75 -1.50 41.57
CA GLU A 558 24.85 -0.91 40.23
C GLU A 558 26.29 -0.46 39.90
N PRO A 559 26.76 -0.63 38.65
CA PRO A 559 26.10 -1.30 37.53
C PRO A 559 26.02 -2.82 37.71
N LEU A 560 24.96 -3.44 37.21
CA LEU A 560 24.85 -4.89 37.21
C LEU A 560 25.96 -5.45 36.32
N THR A 561 26.92 -6.15 36.92
CA THR A 561 28.18 -6.51 36.24
C THR A 561 28.16 -7.98 35.83
N TYR A 562 28.47 -8.25 34.57
CA TYR A 562 28.45 -9.57 33.95
C TYR A 562 29.29 -10.62 34.70
N SER A 563 30.47 -10.24 35.21
CA SER A 563 31.37 -11.14 35.97
C SER A 563 30.83 -11.58 37.34
N ALA A 564 29.73 -10.99 37.82
CA ALA A 564 29.05 -11.43 39.04
C ALA A 564 28.11 -12.63 38.80
N PHE A 565 27.86 -13.01 37.53
CA PHE A 565 27.12 -14.21 37.18
C PHE A 565 28.08 -15.39 36.97
N SER A 566 27.72 -16.55 37.51
CA SER A 566 28.44 -17.81 37.30
C SER A 566 27.73 -18.69 36.26
N SER A 567 28.31 -19.86 35.94
CA SER A 567 27.73 -20.76 34.93
C SER A 567 26.40 -21.39 35.41
N PRO A 568 25.32 -21.41 34.59
CA PRO A 568 25.23 -20.86 33.23
C PRO A 568 25.06 -19.33 33.22
N LEU A 569 25.71 -18.68 32.24
CA LEU A 569 25.76 -17.23 32.09
C LEU A 569 24.38 -16.63 31.68
N PRO A 570 24.10 -15.34 31.94
CA PRO A 570 22.76 -14.76 31.84
C PRO A 570 22.28 -14.54 30.38
N GLN A 571 21.76 -15.60 29.76
CA GLN A 571 21.14 -15.55 28.43
C GLN A 571 19.71 -14.98 28.45
N ARG A 572 18.99 -15.11 29.58
CA ARG A 572 17.70 -14.43 29.80
C ARG A 572 17.72 -13.69 31.13
N LEU A 573 17.68 -12.36 31.08
CA LEU A 573 17.76 -11.49 32.25
C LEU A 573 16.45 -10.71 32.44
N LYS A 574 15.88 -10.78 33.65
CA LYS A 574 14.67 -10.07 34.02
C LYS A 574 14.96 -9.15 35.22
N ILE A 575 14.85 -7.85 35.06
CA ILE A 575 14.94 -6.87 36.14
C ILE A 575 13.53 -6.53 36.61
N THR A 576 13.27 -6.60 37.91
CA THR A 576 11.95 -6.42 38.51
C THR A 576 11.94 -5.30 39.55
N ASN A 577 10.76 -4.77 39.85
CA ASN A 577 10.56 -3.71 40.85
C ASN A 577 11.28 -2.39 40.52
N LEU A 578 11.47 -2.09 39.22
CA LEU A 578 12.03 -0.80 38.78
C LEU A 578 11.07 0.34 39.17
N ASN A 579 11.50 1.18 40.11
CA ASN A 579 10.69 2.28 40.68
C ASN A 579 11.37 3.65 40.55
N GLY A 580 12.43 3.73 39.74
CA GLY A 580 13.16 4.95 39.41
C GLY A 580 14.11 4.69 38.24
N ASN A 581 15.00 5.65 37.98
CA ASN A 581 15.95 5.58 36.88
C ASN A 581 17.02 4.51 37.15
N LEU A 582 17.34 3.73 36.12
CA LEU A 582 18.65 3.08 35.98
C LEU A 582 19.75 4.17 36.03
N PRO A 583 20.98 3.85 36.48
CA PRO A 583 21.87 4.82 37.12
C PRO A 583 22.16 6.07 36.26
N SER A 584 21.97 7.25 36.86
CA SER A 584 22.02 8.55 36.19
C SER A 584 23.41 9.00 35.70
N SER A 585 24.45 8.20 35.95
CA SER A 585 25.81 8.44 35.45
C SER A 585 26.52 7.11 35.20
N GLY A 586 26.62 6.70 33.94
CA GLY A 586 27.26 5.45 33.52
C GLY A 586 26.34 4.56 32.69
N SER A 587 26.71 3.28 32.56
CA SER A 587 25.86 2.23 32.02
C SER A 587 25.13 1.50 33.13
N ALA A 588 23.91 1.02 32.89
CA ALA A 588 23.18 0.22 33.88
C ALA A 588 23.73 -1.21 34.02
N PHE A 589 24.39 -1.68 32.97
CA PHE A 589 24.96 -3.01 32.83
C PHE A 589 26.45 -2.87 32.49
N SER A 590 27.32 -3.76 33.00
CA SER A 590 28.75 -3.68 32.71
C SER A 590 29.36 -5.02 32.29
N GLY A 591 30.16 -5.01 31.23
CA GLY A 591 30.90 -6.17 30.72
C GLY A 591 30.07 -7.22 29.97
N PHE A 592 28.77 -6.97 29.79
CA PHE A 592 27.86 -7.82 29.02
C PHE A 592 28.20 -7.86 27.51
N SER A 593 28.94 -6.88 27.00
CA SER A 593 29.50 -6.86 25.65
C SER A 593 30.52 -7.97 25.37
N SER A 594 30.97 -8.69 26.42
CA SER A 594 31.82 -9.89 26.28
C SER A 594 31.05 -11.16 25.92
N PHE A 595 29.72 -11.11 25.79
CA PHE A 595 28.89 -12.22 25.33
C PHE A 595 29.09 -12.48 23.83
N THR A 596 29.59 -13.66 23.47
CA THR A 596 29.92 -14.00 22.07
C THR A 596 29.01 -15.11 21.52
N SER A 597 28.90 -15.18 20.19
CA SER A 597 28.03 -16.15 19.50
C SER A 597 28.29 -17.63 19.82
N GLY A 598 29.44 -17.96 20.43
CA GLY A 598 29.80 -19.29 20.92
C GLY A 598 29.27 -19.66 22.31
N SER A 599 28.73 -18.71 23.09
CA SER A 599 28.26 -18.95 24.47
C SER A 599 26.74 -19.09 24.62
N PHE A 600 25.96 -19.01 23.54
CA PHE A 600 24.50 -19.15 23.56
C PHE A 600 24.01 -20.60 23.39
N ASP A 601 22.94 -20.95 24.08
CA ASP A 601 22.03 -21.98 23.57
C ASP A 601 21.30 -21.41 22.35
N ARG A 602 21.60 -21.93 21.15
CA ARG A 602 21.01 -21.45 19.88
C ARG A 602 19.49 -21.61 19.79
N ASN A 603 18.89 -22.39 20.69
CA ASN A 603 17.43 -22.58 20.75
C ASN A 603 16.70 -21.43 21.45
N TYR A 604 17.41 -20.56 22.18
CA TYR A 604 16.81 -19.47 22.95
C TYR A 604 17.45 -18.12 22.58
N PRO A 605 16.69 -17.13 22.09
CA PRO A 605 17.25 -15.83 21.83
C PRO A 605 17.62 -15.10 23.13
N ALA A 606 18.67 -14.28 23.03
CA ALA A 606 19.19 -13.44 24.11
C ALA A 606 18.15 -12.38 24.52
N TYR A 607 17.67 -12.42 25.76
CA TYR A 607 16.46 -11.72 26.18
C TYR A 607 16.68 -10.84 27.42
N LEU A 608 16.26 -9.58 27.35
CA LEU A 608 16.17 -8.66 28.49
C LEU A 608 14.71 -8.25 28.72
N GLU A 609 14.25 -8.36 29.96
CA GLU A 609 12.98 -7.78 30.39
C GLU A 609 13.17 -6.80 31.56
N LEU A 610 12.65 -5.58 31.40
CA LEU A 610 12.57 -4.58 32.45
C LEU A 610 11.12 -4.47 32.93
N VAL A 611 10.86 -4.84 34.18
CA VAL A 611 9.54 -4.76 34.81
C VAL A 611 9.52 -3.63 35.83
N CYS A 612 8.82 -2.56 35.47
CA CYS A 612 8.62 -1.42 36.34
C CYS A 612 7.45 -1.62 37.31
N THR A 613 7.47 -0.84 38.39
CA THR A 613 6.32 -0.67 39.28
C THR A 613 5.29 0.24 38.61
N THR A 614 4.00 0.04 38.89
CA THR A 614 2.90 0.76 38.22
C THR A 614 2.92 2.28 38.42
N SER A 615 3.64 2.79 39.42
CA SER A 615 3.88 4.21 39.68
C SER A 615 5.28 4.69 39.29
N GLY A 616 6.16 3.80 38.83
CA GLY A 616 7.56 4.10 38.50
C GLY A 616 7.69 4.69 37.10
N SER A 617 8.14 5.94 37.02
CA SER A 617 8.62 6.51 35.75
C SER A 617 10.10 6.21 35.57
N ILE A 618 10.51 5.96 34.33
CA ILE A 618 11.89 5.65 33.96
C ILE A 618 12.39 6.62 32.89
N THR A 619 13.44 7.36 33.20
CA THR A 619 14.26 8.07 32.23
C THR A 619 15.30 7.12 31.67
N LEU A 620 15.34 6.98 30.35
CA LEU A 620 16.38 6.24 29.65
C LEU A 620 17.37 7.24 29.02
N THR A 621 18.63 6.85 28.92
CA THR A 621 19.72 7.64 28.31
C THR A 621 20.44 6.80 27.26
N THR A 622 21.18 7.45 26.36
CA THR A 622 22.05 6.78 25.38
C THR A 622 23.13 5.90 26.03
N SER A 623 23.49 6.17 27.30
CA SER A 623 24.43 5.34 28.07
C SER A 623 23.78 4.14 28.76
N THR A 624 22.45 4.07 28.88
CA THR A 624 21.76 3.07 29.73
C THR A 624 22.06 1.63 29.30
N PHE A 625 22.21 1.38 28.00
CA PHE A 625 22.32 0.03 27.41
C PHE A 625 23.66 -0.27 26.72
N THR A 626 24.69 0.57 26.89
CA THR A 626 25.95 0.51 26.10
C THR A 626 26.66 -0.84 26.05
N ASP A 627 26.54 -1.68 27.07
CA ASP A 627 27.13 -3.02 27.12
C ASP A 627 26.18 -4.16 26.67
N MET A 628 25.01 -3.86 26.08
CA MET A 628 23.95 -4.85 25.80
C MET A 628 23.79 -5.23 24.32
N SER A 629 24.82 -5.06 23.50
CA SER A 629 24.83 -5.29 22.03
C SER A 629 24.68 -6.76 21.58
N TYR A 630 24.62 -7.69 22.52
CA TYR A 630 24.41 -9.11 22.27
C TYR A 630 22.92 -9.52 22.30
N LEU A 631 22.04 -8.62 22.74
CA LEU A 631 20.61 -8.89 22.90
C LEU A 631 19.93 -9.09 21.55
N GLN A 632 18.88 -9.91 21.57
CA GLN A 632 18.06 -10.24 20.41
C GLN A 632 16.58 -9.96 20.68
N GLU A 633 16.14 -10.00 21.93
CA GLU A 633 14.79 -9.66 22.36
C GLU A 633 14.84 -8.70 23.55
N VAL A 634 14.11 -7.59 23.49
CA VAL A 634 14.03 -6.58 24.58
C VAL A 634 12.57 -6.30 24.91
N LYS A 635 12.21 -6.38 26.18
CA LYS A 635 10.85 -6.13 26.68
C LYS A 635 10.81 -5.12 27.82
N PHE A 636 9.97 -4.12 27.70
CA PHE A 636 9.58 -3.20 28.77
C PHE A 636 8.17 -3.55 29.22
N SER A 637 7.98 -3.85 30.50
CA SER A 637 6.70 -4.24 31.09
C SER A 637 6.33 -3.26 32.21
N TYR A 638 5.13 -2.68 32.18
CA TYR A 638 4.60 -1.76 33.19
C TYR A 638 5.40 -0.46 33.39
N CYS A 639 6.21 -0.07 32.39
CA CYS A 639 7.12 1.07 32.48
C CYS A 639 6.50 2.37 31.94
N ASN A 640 6.57 3.43 32.73
CA ASN A 640 6.18 4.79 32.32
C ASN A 640 7.43 5.55 31.83
N ILE A 641 7.82 5.29 30.59
CA ILE A 641 9.02 5.84 29.95
C ILE A 641 8.83 7.34 29.70
N VAL A 642 9.74 8.18 30.22
CA VAL A 642 9.67 9.65 30.08
C VAL A 642 9.85 10.06 28.62
N SER A 643 10.88 9.54 27.96
CA SER A 643 11.29 9.92 26.61
C SER A 643 12.05 8.80 25.91
N LEU A 644 11.73 8.55 24.64
CA LEU A 644 12.57 7.79 23.71
C LEU A 644 13.18 8.73 22.67
N SER A 645 14.47 9.05 22.80
CA SER A 645 15.23 9.80 21.80
C SER A 645 16.11 8.88 20.96
N ASN A 646 16.64 9.41 19.86
CA ASN A 646 17.71 8.75 19.09
C ASN A 646 18.88 8.30 19.99
N GLY A 647 19.52 7.20 19.61
CA GLY A 647 20.66 6.61 20.29
C GLY A 647 20.35 5.85 21.58
N ILE A 648 19.13 5.93 22.15
CA ILE A 648 18.78 5.14 23.36
C ILE A 648 18.75 3.64 23.05
N LEU A 649 18.19 3.26 21.89
CA LEU A 649 18.09 1.86 21.45
C LEU A 649 19.32 1.40 20.66
N GLY A 650 20.16 2.35 20.20
CA GLY A 650 21.33 2.08 19.36
C GLY A 650 22.32 1.04 19.89
N PRO A 651 22.61 0.96 21.20
CA PRO A 651 23.48 -0.08 21.75
C PRO A 651 23.04 -1.53 21.46
N PHE A 652 21.77 -1.79 21.12
CA PHE A 652 21.30 -3.14 20.79
C PHE A 652 21.72 -3.62 19.39
N GLY A 653 22.03 -2.72 18.45
CA GLY A 653 22.37 -3.08 17.07
C GLY A 653 21.17 -3.66 16.31
N SER A 654 21.04 -4.99 16.27
CA SER A 654 19.93 -5.70 15.61
C SER A 654 19.11 -6.52 16.59
N LEU A 655 17.78 -6.38 16.56
CA LEU A 655 16.82 -7.10 17.40
C LEU A 655 15.87 -7.99 16.57
N ASN A 656 15.57 -9.17 17.10
CA ASN A 656 14.50 -10.06 16.65
C ASN A 656 13.11 -9.58 17.11
N SER A 657 13.03 -9.01 18.31
CA SER A 657 11.77 -8.52 18.91
C SER A 657 12.03 -7.35 19.87
N LEU A 658 11.27 -6.26 19.71
CA LEU A 658 11.22 -5.14 20.66
C LEU A 658 9.78 -4.97 21.16
N ILE A 659 9.59 -5.04 22.47
CA ILE A 659 8.26 -5.14 23.10
C ILE A 659 8.09 -4.05 24.18
N PHE A 660 6.98 -3.33 24.12
CA PHE A 660 6.50 -2.41 25.16
C PHE A 660 5.09 -2.85 25.58
N GLU A 661 4.93 -3.28 26.83
CA GLU A 661 3.67 -3.79 27.38
C GLU A 661 3.22 -3.06 28.65
N HIS A 662 1.91 -2.78 28.73
CA HIS A 662 1.22 -2.38 29.97
C HIS A 662 1.71 -1.08 30.66
N GLY A 663 2.22 -0.10 29.92
CA GLY A 663 2.82 1.13 30.48
C GLY A 663 2.47 2.41 29.71
N SER A 664 3.42 3.34 29.60
CA SER A 664 3.27 4.55 28.78
C SER A 664 4.59 5.05 28.22
N ILE A 665 4.59 5.64 27.02
CA ILE A 665 5.71 6.40 26.46
C ILE A 665 5.26 7.86 26.39
N ALA A 666 5.75 8.70 27.31
CA ALA A 666 5.27 10.07 27.48
C ALA A 666 5.81 11.05 26.42
N SER A 667 6.93 10.72 25.77
CA SER A 667 7.44 11.42 24.58
C SER A 667 8.33 10.49 23.76
N TYR A 668 8.42 10.70 22.45
CA TYR A 668 9.40 10.08 21.57
C TYR A 668 9.80 11.04 20.45
N SER A 669 11.06 10.97 19.99
CA SER A 669 11.50 11.67 18.78
C SER A 669 11.12 10.86 17.53
N THR A 670 10.98 11.50 16.37
CA THR A 670 10.66 10.79 15.11
C THR A 670 11.75 9.80 14.71
N ASP A 671 13.00 10.06 15.09
CA ASP A 671 14.18 9.27 14.72
C ASP A 671 14.58 8.20 15.76
N PHE A 672 13.78 7.94 16.80
CA PHE A 672 14.18 7.08 17.92
C PHE A 672 14.54 5.64 17.52
N LEU A 673 13.93 5.11 16.44
CA LEU A 673 14.23 3.79 15.89
C LEU A 673 15.42 3.78 14.92
N THR A 674 15.91 4.92 14.41
CA THR A 674 16.96 4.95 13.36
C THR A 674 18.28 4.32 13.80
N SER A 675 18.57 4.32 15.10
CA SER A 675 19.79 3.75 15.67
C SER A 675 19.79 2.22 15.85
N VAL A 676 18.64 1.55 15.71
CA VAL A 676 18.48 0.10 15.92
C VAL A 676 17.80 -0.55 14.71
N THR A 677 18.15 -1.78 14.36
CA THR A 677 17.49 -2.53 13.28
C THR A 677 16.59 -3.61 13.86
N ILE A 678 15.30 -3.61 13.54
CA ILE A 678 14.37 -4.70 13.90
C ILE A 678 14.24 -5.62 12.69
N GLU A 679 14.74 -6.84 12.79
CA GLU A 679 14.84 -7.78 11.68
C GLU A 679 14.64 -9.25 12.09
N SER A 680 14.34 -10.09 11.11
CA SER A 680 14.18 -11.54 11.29
C SER A 680 15.54 -12.23 11.48
N LEU A 681 16.11 -12.12 12.68
CA LEU A 681 17.39 -12.74 13.04
C LEU A 681 17.36 -14.28 12.89
N ALA A 682 18.52 -14.87 12.60
CA ALA A 682 18.71 -16.32 12.44
C ALA A 682 18.74 -17.08 13.79
N VAL A 683 17.69 -16.90 14.59
CA VAL A 683 17.43 -17.58 15.87
C VAL A 683 16.35 -18.66 15.70
N ALA A 684 16.05 -19.42 16.75
CA ALA A 684 15.07 -20.51 16.70
C ALA A 684 13.65 -20.07 16.28
N GLU A 685 13.22 -18.87 16.71
CA GLU A 685 11.97 -18.24 16.28
C GLU A 685 12.28 -16.88 15.61
N PRO A 686 12.51 -16.85 14.28
CA PRO A 686 12.75 -15.61 13.54
C PRO A 686 11.46 -14.79 13.44
N LYS A 687 11.46 -13.57 14.01
CA LYS A 687 10.27 -12.70 14.13
C LYS A 687 10.44 -11.40 13.34
N GLY A 688 11.39 -10.55 13.74
CA GLY A 688 11.54 -9.20 13.20
C GLY A 688 10.33 -8.34 13.53
N GLU A 689 10.02 -8.21 14.82
CA GLU A 689 8.77 -7.61 15.30
C GLU A 689 8.97 -6.42 16.26
N LEU A 690 8.08 -5.42 16.12
CA LEU A 690 7.85 -4.39 17.11
C LEU A 690 6.43 -4.56 17.69
N ILE A 691 6.33 -4.62 19.01
CA ILE A 691 5.05 -4.76 19.72
C ILE A 691 4.93 -3.62 20.74
N ILE A 692 3.90 -2.79 20.60
CA ILE A 692 3.44 -1.82 21.59
C ILE A 692 2.01 -2.22 21.95
N LYS A 693 1.81 -2.76 23.16
CA LYS A 693 0.53 -3.35 23.58
C LYS A 693 0.10 -2.85 24.95
N ASP A 694 -1.15 -2.39 25.08
CA ASP A 694 -1.68 -1.81 26.33
C ASP A 694 -0.74 -0.70 26.88
N CYS A 695 -0.07 0.03 25.99
CA CYS A 695 0.99 0.99 26.32
C CYS A 695 0.71 2.32 25.63
N SER A 696 0.27 3.33 26.39
CA SER A 696 -0.18 4.60 25.82
C SER A 696 0.99 5.46 25.34
N ILE A 697 0.96 5.91 24.08
CA ILE A 697 2.01 6.76 23.51
C ILE A 697 1.58 8.23 23.40
N THR A 698 2.54 9.14 23.57
CA THR A 698 2.36 10.58 23.37
C THR A 698 3.53 11.11 22.52
N PRO A 699 3.28 11.83 21.40
CA PRO A 699 1.97 12.14 20.82
C PRO A 699 1.20 10.88 20.36
N THR A 700 -0.14 10.99 20.33
CA THR A 700 -1.05 9.92 19.89
C THR A 700 -1.15 9.78 18.36
N THR A 701 -0.45 10.63 17.62
CA THR A 701 -0.29 10.52 16.16
C THR A 701 1.05 9.84 15.87
N VAL A 702 1.04 8.75 15.11
CA VAL A 702 2.25 8.11 14.57
C VAL A 702 2.78 8.98 13.43
N PRO A 703 3.94 9.64 13.56
CA PRO A 703 4.39 10.66 12.61
C PRO A 703 5.11 10.08 11.40
N ALA A 704 5.27 10.91 10.36
CA ALA A 704 6.13 10.64 9.21
C ALA A 704 7.53 10.17 9.63
N GLY A 705 8.07 9.20 8.89
CA GLY A 705 9.44 8.71 9.06
C GLY A 705 9.76 7.95 10.36
N VAL A 706 8.79 7.69 11.24
CA VAL A 706 9.07 7.04 12.54
C VAL A 706 9.62 5.62 12.42
N PHE A 707 9.34 4.94 11.30
CA PHE A 707 9.89 3.62 10.96
C PHE A 707 11.02 3.69 9.92
N ASP A 708 11.62 4.86 9.70
CA ASP A 708 12.77 4.99 8.80
C ASP A 708 13.96 4.14 9.29
N GLY A 709 14.66 3.54 8.34
CA GLY A 709 15.67 2.52 8.59
C GLY A 709 15.11 1.11 8.82
N GLN A 710 13.84 0.93 9.19
CA GLN A 710 13.23 -0.40 9.47
C GLN A 710 12.84 -1.17 8.21
N THR A 711 13.74 -1.24 7.23
CA THR A 711 13.53 -1.90 5.92
C THR A 711 13.36 -3.43 5.99
N SER A 712 13.73 -4.04 7.12
CA SER A 712 13.71 -5.49 7.36
C SER A 712 12.68 -5.96 8.41
N ILE A 713 11.87 -5.04 8.93
CA ILE A 713 10.81 -5.37 9.90
C ILE A 713 9.68 -6.15 9.21
N ARG A 714 9.14 -7.15 9.89
CA ARG A 714 8.08 -8.03 9.36
C ARG A 714 6.75 -7.87 10.09
N THR A 715 6.79 -7.49 11.36
CA THR A 715 5.59 -7.39 12.19
C THR A 715 5.59 -6.09 12.98
N ILE A 716 4.50 -5.33 12.89
CA ILE A 716 4.24 -4.16 13.73
C ILE A 716 2.88 -4.34 14.39
N GLN A 717 2.85 -4.41 15.72
CA GLN A 717 1.63 -4.51 16.50
C GLN A 717 1.52 -3.31 17.43
N LEU A 718 0.59 -2.41 17.15
CA LEU A 718 0.27 -1.23 17.95
C LEU A 718 -1.12 -1.42 18.54
N VAL A 719 -1.24 -2.22 19.60
CA VAL A 719 -2.53 -2.66 20.16
C VAL A 719 -2.87 -1.84 21.40
N LYS A 720 -4.00 -1.12 21.38
CA LYS A 720 -4.48 -0.32 22.51
C LYS A 720 -3.41 0.65 23.02
N ALA A 721 -2.75 1.33 22.08
CA ALA A 721 -1.69 2.30 22.33
C ALA A 721 -2.20 3.75 22.44
N GLY A 722 -3.52 3.96 22.30
CA GLY A 722 -4.15 5.28 22.32
C GLY A 722 -3.97 6.08 21.04
N ILE A 723 -3.60 5.41 19.94
CA ILE A 723 -3.33 6.08 18.66
C ILE A 723 -4.63 6.70 18.10
N THR A 724 -4.54 7.94 17.64
CA THR A 724 -5.65 8.71 17.06
C THR A 724 -5.51 8.88 15.55
N ALA A 725 -4.27 8.96 15.05
CA ALA A 725 -3.97 9.12 13.63
C ALA A 725 -2.61 8.48 13.28
N ILE A 726 -2.41 8.18 12.01
CA ILE A 726 -1.15 7.69 11.45
C ILE A 726 -0.88 8.50 10.20
N ASP A 727 0.31 9.08 10.10
CA ASP A 727 0.78 9.78 8.92
C ASP A 727 0.91 8.82 7.72
N ALA A 728 0.41 9.22 6.55
CA ALA A 728 0.47 8.43 5.32
C ALA A 728 1.87 7.92 4.95
N SER A 729 2.92 8.65 5.32
CA SER A 729 4.32 8.32 5.00
C SER A 729 5.02 7.51 6.09
N ALA A 730 4.38 7.23 7.22
CA ALA A 730 4.98 6.54 8.37
C ALA A 730 5.59 5.17 8.01
N PHE A 731 5.00 4.45 7.05
CA PHE A 731 5.43 3.12 6.59
C PHE A 731 6.12 3.12 5.21
N SER A 732 6.59 4.29 4.75
CA SER A 732 7.12 4.47 3.38
C SER A 732 8.30 3.54 3.04
N LEU A 733 9.14 3.20 4.03
CA LEU A 733 10.33 2.34 3.86
C LEU A 733 10.17 0.88 4.35
N THR A 734 9.07 0.52 5.02
CA THR A 734 8.86 -0.81 5.63
C THR A 734 8.37 -1.85 4.61
N THR A 735 9.13 -2.04 3.53
CA THR A 735 8.72 -2.85 2.35
C THR A 735 8.59 -4.36 2.64
N GLN A 736 9.25 -4.87 3.68
CA GLN A 736 9.17 -6.26 4.13
C GLN A 736 8.06 -6.52 5.18
N LEU A 737 7.29 -5.50 5.56
CA LEU A 737 6.22 -5.65 6.55
C LEU A 737 5.17 -6.64 6.04
N ASN A 738 4.89 -7.66 6.84
CA ASN A 738 4.02 -8.78 6.51
C ASN A 738 2.74 -8.83 7.35
N TYR A 739 2.81 -8.37 8.60
CA TYR A 739 1.68 -8.26 9.50
C TYR A 739 1.65 -6.90 10.21
N MET A 740 0.49 -6.26 10.18
CA MET A 740 0.21 -5.04 10.95
C MET A 740 -1.01 -5.25 11.85
N SER A 741 -0.96 -4.76 13.09
CA SER A 741 -2.14 -4.70 13.98
C SER A 741 -2.27 -3.31 14.57
N LEU A 742 -3.48 -2.73 14.47
CA LEU A 742 -3.86 -1.44 15.04
C LEU A 742 -5.03 -1.60 16.03
N VAL A 743 -5.22 -2.80 16.58
CA VAL A 743 -6.41 -3.18 17.36
C VAL A 743 -6.63 -2.29 18.59
N ASP A 744 -7.90 -2.00 18.90
CA ASP A 744 -8.35 -1.23 20.09
C ASP A 744 -7.74 0.18 20.22
N ASN A 745 -7.41 0.85 19.11
CA ASN A 745 -7.03 2.27 19.09
C ASN A 745 -8.22 3.21 18.77
N SER A 746 -7.98 4.52 18.91
CA SER A 746 -8.96 5.59 18.65
C SER A 746 -8.83 6.17 17.23
N ILE A 747 -8.41 5.35 16.26
CA ILE A 747 -8.28 5.75 14.85
C ILE A 747 -9.66 5.78 14.21
N THR A 748 -10.05 6.94 13.69
CA THR A 748 -11.29 7.13 12.92
C THR A 748 -11.09 6.91 11.43
N SER A 749 -9.88 7.12 10.91
CA SER A 749 -9.58 7.11 9.48
C SER A 749 -8.14 6.69 9.16
N LEU A 750 -7.95 6.08 8.00
CA LEU A 750 -6.65 5.70 7.44
C LEU A 750 -6.55 6.24 6.01
N GLU A 751 -5.47 6.95 5.70
CA GLU A 751 -5.27 7.53 4.37
C GLU A 751 -4.99 6.43 3.32
N SER A 752 -5.50 6.61 2.10
CA SER A 752 -5.48 5.57 1.06
C SER A 752 -4.08 5.22 0.57
N ASN A 753 -3.16 6.19 0.60
CA ASN A 753 -1.75 6.03 0.25
C ASN A 753 -0.90 5.32 1.33
N LEU A 754 -1.40 5.17 2.57
CA LEU A 754 -0.69 4.53 3.69
C LEU A 754 -0.15 3.13 3.34
N PHE A 755 -0.86 2.39 2.48
CA PHE A 755 -0.56 1.00 2.13
C PHE A 755 0.35 0.83 0.90
N THR A 756 0.70 1.92 0.21
CA THR A 756 1.37 1.88 -1.11
C THR A 756 2.77 1.24 -1.08
N SER A 757 3.56 1.46 -0.03
CA SER A 757 4.91 0.89 0.12
C SER A 757 4.95 -0.54 0.64
N MET A 758 3.89 -1.02 1.31
CA MET A 758 3.89 -2.27 2.07
C MET A 758 3.60 -3.50 1.20
N LYS A 759 4.40 -3.70 0.15
CA LYS A 759 4.20 -4.74 -0.90
C LYS A 759 4.24 -6.18 -0.39
N SER A 760 4.74 -6.42 0.82
CA SER A 760 4.82 -7.75 1.46
C SER A 760 3.68 -8.03 2.45
N LEU A 761 2.75 -7.10 2.63
CA LEU A 761 1.69 -7.16 3.64
C LEU A 761 0.72 -8.31 3.30
N SER A 762 0.61 -9.28 4.21
CA SER A 762 -0.27 -10.44 4.04
C SER A 762 -1.48 -10.42 4.97
N SER A 763 -1.41 -9.65 6.05
CA SER A 763 -2.54 -9.47 6.95
C SER A 763 -2.47 -8.14 7.70
N ILE A 764 -3.64 -7.53 7.92
CA ILE A 764 -3.80 -6.34 8.75
C ILE A 764 -4.99 -6.52 9.70
N ASP A 765 -4.79 -6.25 10.98
CA ASP A 765 -5.86 -6.30 11.99
C ASP A 765 -6.27 -4.89 12.44
N LEU A 766 -7.55 -4.58 12.23
CA LEU A 766 -8.19 -3.29 12.51
C LEU A 766 -9.38 -3.45 13.50
N GLY A 767 -9.43 -4.57 14.25
CA GLY A 767 -10.48 -4.81 15.24
C GLY A 767 -10.56 -3.72 16.32
N GLY A 768 -11.77 -3.42 16.79
CA GLY A 768 -11.98 -2.49 17.92
C GLY A 768 -11.77 -1.00 17.62
N LEU A 769 -11.48 -0.60 16.38
CA LEU A 769 -11.40 0.81 15.98
C LEU A 769 -12.77 1.50 15.96
N ALA A 770 -12.81 2.76 16.38
CA ALA A 770 -14.00 3.62 16.32
C ALA A 770 -14.18 4.27 14.92
N TYR A 771 -14.20 3.44 13.87
CA TYR A 771 -13.94 3.84 12.49
C TYR A 771 -15.08 4.62 11.82
N ASP A 772 -14.75 5.63 11.01
CA ASP A 772 -15.73 6.39 10.21
C ASP A 772 -15.91 5.77 8.81
N CYS A 773 -17.00 5.03 8.61
CA CYS A 773 -17.28 4.40 7.34
C CYS A 773 -17.80 5.41 6.31
N SER A 774 -16.88 5.92 5.50
CA SER A 774 -17.13 6.58 4.20
C SER A 774 -16.37 5.84 3.10
N CYS A 775 -16.73 6.02 1.83
CA CYS A 775 -16.08 5.26 0.75
C CYS A 775 -14.58 5.59 0.62
N SER A 776 -14.21 6.87 0.67
CA SER A 776 -12.80 7.30 0.65
C SER A 776 -11.99 6.81 1.86
N ASN A 777 -12.62 6.60 3.01
CA ASN A 777 -11.96 6.05 4.20
C ASN A 777 -11.90 4.50 4.21
N LEU A 778 -12.53 3.85 3.23
CA LEU A 778 -12.56 2.39 3.07
C LEU A 778 -11.84 1.91 1.80
N ASP A 779 -11.11 2.79 1.11
CA ASP A 779 -10.29 2.45 -0.06
C ASP A 779 -9.27 1.33 0.24
N PHE A 780 -8.82 1.21 1.49
CA PHE A 780 -7.94 0.12 1.92
C PHE A 780 -8.60 -1.27 1.78
N LEU A 781 -9.95 -1.37 1.78
CA LEU A 781 -10.65 -2.64 1.51
C LEU A 781 -10.46 -3.07 0.04
N THR A 782 -10.41 -2.11 -0.89
CA THR A 782 -10.05 -2.36 -2.29
C THR A 782 -8.64 -2.92 -2.38
N TYR A 783 -7.66 -2.21 -1.82
CA TYR A 783 -6.26 -2.66 -1.75
C TYR A 783 -6.11 -4.05 -1.11
N SER A 784 -6.82 -4.29 0.00
CA SER A 784 -6.83 -5.57 0.72
C SER A 784 -7.37 -6.71 -0.15
N SER A 785 -8.39 -6.44 -0.97
CA SER A 785 -8.96 -7.43 -1.89
C SER A 785 -8.07 -7.73 -3.09
N GLU A 786 -7.44 -6.70 -3.67
CA GLU A 786 -6.53 -6.83 -4.82
C GLU A 786 -5.24 -7.56 -4.46
N ASN A 787 -4.65 -7.25 -3.31
CA ASN A 787 -3.39 -7.81 -2.84
C ASN A 787 -3.58 -9.07 -1.96
N SER A 788 -4.81 -9.59 -1.85
CA SER A 788 -5.14 -10.77 -1.02
C SER A 788 -4.74 -10.66 0.45
N VAL A 789 -4.73 -9.45 0.99
CA VAL A 789 -4.42 -9.15 2.40
C VAL A 789 -5.58 -9.64 3.27
N LYS A 790 -5.25 -10.38 4.34
CA LYS A 790 -6.23 -10.93 5.28
C LYS A 790 -6.59 -9.91 6.36
N LEU A 791 -7.88 -9.77 6.63
CA LEU A 791 -8.43 -9.04 7.78
C LEU A 791 -8.83 -10.08 8.85
N PRO A 792 -8.06 -10.28 9.95
CA PRO A 792 -8.35 -11.31 10.95
C PRO A 792 -9.62 -11.00 11.76
N SER A 793 -9.80 -9.72 12.10
CA SER A 793 -10.97 -9.21 12.83
C SER A 793 -11.90 -8.45 11.90
N ASP A 794 -13.20 -8.42 12.24
CA ASP A 794 -14.16 -7.56 11.59
C ASP A 794 -13.93 -6.09 11.97
N LEU A 795 -13.70 -5.23 10.98
CA LEU A 795 -13.79 -3.77 11.18
C LEU A 795 -15.27 -3.38 11.32
N ILE A 796 -15.60 -2.60 12.35
CA ILE A 796 -16.95 -2.14 12.68
C ILE A 796 -17.04 -0.62 12.48
N CYS A 797 -18.12 -0.16 11.86
CA CYS A 797 -18.40 1.26 11.69
C CYS A 797 -18.91 1.87 13.00
N ASN A 798 -18.31 3.00 13.41
CA ASN A 798 -18.83 3.87 14.47
C ASN A 798 -19.73 4.96 13.86
N THR A 799 -19.31 5.56 12.75
CA THR A 799 -20.09 6.51 11.94
C THR A 799 -20.21 6.03 10.49
N PRO A 800 -21.22 6.48 9.71
CA PRO A 800 -22.37 7.28 10.14
C PRO A 800 -23.35 6.48 11.01
N ALA A 801 -24.19 7.17 11.79
CA ALA A 801 -25.14 6.55 12.72
C ALA A 801 -26.11 5.52 12.10
N SER A 802 -26.37 5.62 10.78
CA SER A 802 -27.14 4.62 10.02
C SER A 802 -26.45 3.26 9.89
N TYR A 803 -25.13 3.20 10.10
CA TYR A 803 -24.31 1.99 10.03
C TYR A 803 -23.50 1.69 11.30
N GLN A 804 -23.71 2.44 12.38
CA GLN A 804 -23.13 2.17 13.69
C GLN A 804 -23.34 0.69 14.10
N ASP A 805 -22.31 0.10 14.69
CA ASP A 805 -22.23 -1.32 15.12
C ASP A 805 -22.37 -2.36 13.99
N LYS A 806 -22.27 -1.95 12.72
CA LYS A 806 -22.27 -2.85 11.55
C LYS A 806 -20.87 -2.99 10.97
N LYS A 807 -20.60 -4.13 10.33
CA LYS A 807 -19.33 -4.39 9.65
C LYS A 807 -19.06 -3.37 8.54
N ALA A 808 -17.84 -2.85 8.46
CA ALA A 808 -17.38 -1.98 7.38
C ALA A 808 -17.49 -2.64 6.01
N THR A 809 -17.25 -3.95 5.92
CA THR A 809 -17.48 -4.75 4.70
C THR A 809 -18.94 -4.75 4.25
N LYS A 810 -19.90 -4.63 5.18
CA LYS A 810 -21.33 -4.47 4.86
C LYS A 810 -21.63 -3.06 4.35
N PHE A 811 -21.13 -2.02 5.02
CA PHE A 811 -21.26 -0.64 4.53
C PHE A 811 -20.67 -0.50 3.12
N TYR A 812 -19.46 -1.02 2.91
CA TYR A 812 -18.80 -1.05 1.63
C TYR A 812 -19.66 -1.78 0.59
N ALA A 813 -20.12 -3.01 0.87
CA ALA A 813 -20.97 -3.77 -0.05
C ALA A 813 -22.32 -3.10 -0.39
N GLU A 814 -22.94 -2.38 0.55
CA GLU A 814 -24.25 -1.74 0.37
C GLU A 814 -24.17 -0.29 -0.16
N THR A 815 -23.03 0.39 -0.03
CA THR A 815 -22.90 1.85 -0.28
C THR A 815 -21.75 2.25 -1.22
N CYS A 816 -20.65 1.48 -1.27
CA CYS A 816 -19.44 1.82 -2.03
C CYS A 816 -19.17 0.85 -3.19
N ALA A 817 -19.49 -0.44 -3.02
CA ALA A 817 -19.49 -1.46 -4.05
C ALA A 817 -20.56 -1.19 -5.12
N THR A 818 -21.57 -0.36 -4.85
CA THR A 818 -22.45 0.22 -5.89
C THR A 818 -21.70 1.17 -6.84
N VAL A 819 -20.49 1.60 -6.49
CA VAL A 819 -19.60 2.42 -7.32
C VAL A 819 -18.43 1.59 -7.89
N SER A 820 -17.81 0.71 -7.09
CA SER A 820 -16.65 -0.12 -7.52
C SER A 820 -16.99 -1.52 -8.04
N SER A 821 -18.16 -2.09 -7.72
CA SER A 821 -18.68 -3.38 -8.24
C SER A 821 -19.82 -3.20 -9.24
N CYS A 822 -20.14 -1.96 -9.60
CA CYS A 822 -21.00 -1.59 -10.73
C CYS A 822 -20.38 -0.51 -11.64
N SER A 823 -19.04 -0.45 -11.68
CA SER A 823 -18.24 0.19 -12.75
C SER A 823 -18.31 -0.60 -14.08
N GLY A 824 -19.48 -1.18 -14.35
CA GLY A 824 -19.76 -2.00 -15.52
C GLY A 824 -21.18 -1.72 -15.98
N LEU A 825 -21.29 -1.29 -17.24
CA LEU A 825 -22.55 -1.14 -17.97
C LEU A 825 -23.43 -2.41 -17.92
N SER A 826 -22.89 -3.57 -17.51
CA SER A 826 -23.52 -4.90 -17.49
C SER A 826 -24.89 -4.97 -16.80
N CYS A 827 -25.10 -4.28 -15.67
CA CYS A 827 -26.38 -4.40 -14.96
C CYS A 827 -27.48 -3.52 -15.59
N TYR A 828 -27.13 -2.31 -16.04
CA TYR A 828 -28.07 -1.41 -16.74
C TYR A 828 -28.36 -1.93 -18.16
N THR A 829 -27.33 -2.37 -18.89
CA THR A 829 -27.48 -3.03 -20.20
C THR A 829 -28.21 -4.35 -20.11
N ALA A 830 -28.11 -5.14 -19.03
CA ALA A 830 -28.95 -6.33 -18.89
C ALA A 830 -30.44 -5.98 -18.87
N ILE A 831 -30.83 -4.91 -18.17
CA ILE A 831 -32.22 -4.43 -18.13
C ILE A 831 -32.66 -3.90 -19.50
N GLU A 832 -31.83 -3.11 -20.18
CA GLU A 832 -32.16 -2.60 -21.52
C GLU A 832 -32.16 -3.70 -22.60
N ILE A 833 -31.19 -4.62 -22.61
CA ILE A 833 -31.15 -5.77 -23.52
C ILE A 833 -32.38 -6.66 -23.30
N VAL A 834 -32.76 -6.94 -22.04
CA VAL A 834 -34.01 -7.64 -21.75
C VAL A 834 -35.22 -6.83 -22.24
N GLY A 835 -35.22 -5.51 -22.07
CA GLY A 835 -36.24 -4.60 -22.63
C GLY A 835 -36.36 -4.69 -24.16
N PHE A 836 -35.24 -4.60 -24.89
CA PHE A 836 -35.20 -4.71 -26.35
C PHE A 836 -35.57 -6.11 -26.85
N VAL A 837 -35.15 -7.17 -26.15
CA VAL A 837 -35.55 -8.55 -26.46
C VAL A 837 -37.06 -8.74 -26.23
N LEU A 838 -37.62 -8.21 -25.14
CA LEU A 838 -39.06 -8.24 -24.89
C LEU A 838 -39.85 -7.40 -25.90
N LEU A 839 -39.33 -6.24 -26.32
CA LEU A 839 -39.94 -5.41 -27.37
C LEU A 839 -39.91 -6.13 -28.73
N GLY A 840 -38.79 -6.77 -29.09
CA GLY A 840 -38.66 -7.60 -30.29
C GLY A 840 -39.62 -8.79 -30.28
N LEU A 841 -39.73 -9.50 -29.15
CA LEU A 841 -40.72 -10.57 -28.98
C LEU A 841 -42.16 -10.05 -29.08
N ALA A 842 -42.46 -8.89 -28.50
CA ALA A 842 -43.78 -8.25 -28.60
C ALA A 842 -44.13 -7.88 -30.06
N LEU A 843 -43.17 -7.35 -30.83
CA LEU A 843 -43.35 -7.05 -32.26
C LEU A 843 -43.55 -8.31 -33.10
N ILE A 844 -42.85 -9.41 -32.79
CA ILE A 844 -43.07 -10.72 -33.42
C ILE A 844 -44.48 -11.24 -33.11
N VAL A 845 -44.91 -11.18 -31.85
CA VAL A 845 -46.27 -11.58 -31.42
C VAL A 845 -47.33 -10.71 -32.10
N ALA A 846 -47.12 -9.39 -32.20
CA ALA A 846 -48.02 -8.48 -32.91
C ALA A 846 -48.10 -8.81 -34.40
N CYS A 847 -46.98 -9.11 -35.07
CA CYS A 847 -46.96 -9.56 -36.46
C CYS A 847 -47.73 -10.88 -36.66
N VAL A 848 -47.56 -11.85 -35.75
CA VAL A 848 -48.30 -13.12 -35.78
C VAL A 848 -49.79 -12.89 -35.52
N ALA A 849 -50.16 -12.04 -34.56
CA ALA A 849 -51.55 -11.68 -34.27
C ALA A 849 -52.22 -10.98 -35.46
N LEU A 850 -51.56 -10.01 -36.10
CA LEU A 850 -52.03 -9.37 -37.33
C LEU A 850 -52.17 -10.37 -38.49
N ALA A 851 -51.23 -11.31 -38.64
CA ALA A 851 -51.33 -12.37 -39.63
C ALA A 851 -52.51 -13.32 -39.35
N MET A 852 -52.83 -13.59 -38.07
CA MET A 852 -54.00 -14.37 -37.66
C MET A 852 -55.32 -13.61 -37.84
N ILE A 853 -55.37 -12.32 -37.53
CA ILE A 853 -56.53 -11.44 -37.77
C ILE A 853 -56.81 -11.32 -39.27
N CYS A 854 -55.78 -11.12 -40.09
CA CYS A 854 -55.89 -11.14 -41.56
C CYS A 854 -56.39 -12.50 -42.08
N HIS A 855 -55.94 -13.61 -41.49
CA HIS A 855 -56.43 -14.95 -41.81
C HIS A 855 -57.90 -15.14 -41.42
N ALA A 856 -58.32 -14.72 -40.22
CA ALA A 856 -59.71 -14.76 -39.77
C ALA A 856 -60.63 -13.89 -40.66
N LYS A 857 -60.22 -12.67 -40.99
CA LYS A 857 -60.95 -11.75 -41.90
C LYS A 857 -61.06 -12.34 -43.32
N ARG A 858 -60.07 -13.13 -43.77
CA ARG A 858 -60.14 -13.93 -45.02
C ARG A 858 -61.04 -15.16 -44.90
N GLN A 859 -61.12 -15.82 -43.75
CA GLN A 859 -62.08 -16.90 -43.53
C GLN A 859 -63.52 -16.37 -43.50
N ILE A 860 -63.77 -15.22 -42.86
CA ILE A 860 -65.10 -14.57 -42.86
C ILE A 860 -65.52 -14.14 -44.28
N THR A 861 -64.60 -13.59 -45.09
CA THR A 861 -64.92 -13.24 -46.50
C THR A 861 -65.09 -14.47 -47.40
N SER A 862 -64.35 -15.56 -47.19
CA SER A 862 -64.61 -16.82 -47.93
C SER A 862 -65.89 -17.54 -47.47
N ALA A 863 -66.29 -17.40 -46.19
CA ALA A 863 -67.59 -17.80 -45.67
C ALA A 863 -68.73 -16.95 -46.29
N ALA A 864 -68.55 -15.64 -46.45
CA ALA A 864 -69.50 -14.78 -47.14
C ALA A 864 -69.65 -15.12 -48.64
N ILE A 865 -68.57 -15.55 -49.30
CA ILE A 865 -68.63 -16.03 -50.69
C ILE A 865 -69.34 -17.40 -50.79
N THR A 866 -69.15 -18.28 -49.81
CA THR A 866 -69.90 -19.56 -49.76
C THR A 866 -71.36 -19.39 -49.34
N SER A 867 -71.71 -18.39 -48.54
CA SER A 867 -73.11 -18.05 -48.26
C SER A 867 -73.82 -17.47 -49.49
N ARG A 868 -73.15 -16.64 -50.31
CA ARG A 868 -73.66 -16.22 -51.64
C ARG A 868 -73.84 -17.41 -52.61
N ARG A 869 -73.04 -18.48 -52.48
CA ARG A 869 -73.25 -19.75 -53.23
C ARG A 869 -74.32 -20.68 -52.62
N ARG A 870 -74.93 -20.32 -51.48
CA ARG A 870 -76.10 -21.01 -50.89
C ARG A 870 -77.43 -20.27 -51.09
N ARG A 871 -77.54 -19.36 -52.06
CA ARG A 871 -78.86 -19.06 -52.66
C ARG A 871 -79.33 -20.29 -53.44
N PRO A 872 -80.60 -20.75 -53.32
CA PRO A 872 -81.06 -21.92 -54.05
C PRO A 872 -80.95 -21.71 -55.56
N ASN A 873 -80.31 -22.64 -56.27
CA ASN A 873 -80.28 -22.65 -57.73
C ASN A 873 -81.72 -22.69 -58.27
N ARG A 874 -82.19 -21.62 -58.93
CA ARG A 874 -83.47 -21.60 -59.69
C ARG A 874 -83.57 -22.78 -60.67
N TRP A 875 -82.43 -23.29 -61.14
CA TRP A 875 -82.30 -24.47 -61.99
C TRP A 875 -82.70 -25.81 -61.36
N SER A 876 -82.68 -25.98 -60.03
CA SER A 876 -83.12 -27.25 -59.41
C SER A 876 -84.65 -27.38 -59.38
N LYS A 877 -85.38 -26.27 -59.20
CA LYS A 877 -86.85 -26.26 -59.33
C LYS A 877 -87.30 -26.44 -60.79
N MET A 878 -86.54 -25.96 -61.77
CA MET A 878 -86.89 -26.13 -63.19
C MET A 878 -86.65 -27.56 -63.71
N LYS A 879 -85.59 -28.25 -63.25
CA LYS A 879 -85.29 -29.63 -63.68
C LYS A 879 -86.25 -30.68 -63.10
N ASN A 880 -86.90 -30.39 -61.97
CA ASN A 880 -87.97 -31.23 -61.42
C ASN A 880 -89.36 -30.86 -61.99
N ALA A 881 -89.56 -29.63 -62.48
CA ALA A 881 -90.77 -29.26 -63.23
C ALA A 881 -90.83 -29.86 -64.64
N MET A 882 -89.68 -30.02 -65.32
CA MET A 882 -89.60 -30.65 -66.65
C MET A 882 -89.54 -32.19 -66.65
N ARG A 883 -89.55 -32.83 -65.48
CA ARG A 883 -89.70 -34.30 -65.35
C ARG A 883 -91.10 -34.76 -64.94
N ALA A 884 -92.02 -33.82 -64.72
CA ALA A 884 -93.41 -34.09 -64.31
C ALA A 884 -94.42 -33.99 -65.47
N THR A 885 -93.97 -33.81 -66.72
CA THR A 885 -94.83 -33.47 -67.87
C THR A 885 -94.78 -34.48 -69.03
N ASN A 886 -94.27 -35.71 -68.82
CA ASN A 886 -94.36 -36.75 -69.87
C ASN A 886 -94.29 -38.23 -69.38
N ARG A 887 -95.01 -38.58 -68.31
CA ARG A 887 -95.44 -39.97 -68.00
C ARG A 887 -96.81 -39.93 -67.31
N GLY A 888 -97.89 -40.07 -68.08
CA GLY A 888 -99.26 -39.91 -67.57
C GLY A 888 -100.41 -40.02 -68.60
N ARG A 889 -100.17 -40.64 -69.75
CA ARG A 889 -101.20 -41.11 -70.71
C ARG A 889 -100.78 -42.54 -71.11
N ARG A 890 -101.63 -43.57 -71.11
CA ARG A 890 -103.06 -43.69 -70.78
C ARG A 890 -103.27 -44.80 -69.75
N GLY A 891 -104.36 -44.77 -69.01
CA GLY A 891 -104.90 -45.96 -68.37
C GLY A 891 -105.82 -46.71 -69.33
N GLU A 892 -105.68 -48.03 -69.39
CA GLU A 892 -106.67 -49.02 -69.84
C GLU A 892 -106.40 -50.31 -69.04
N LYS A 893 -107.36 -51.12 -68.61
CA LYS A 893 -108.85 -51.04 -68.58
C LYS A 893 -109.33 -52.05 -67.51
N PRO A 894 -110.61 -52.06 -67.09
CA PRO A 894 -111.10 -53.02 -66.08
C PRO A 894 -111.16 -54.45 -66.64
N PRO A 895 -111.19 -55.47 -65.77
CA PRO A 895 -112.45 -56.21 -65.66
C PRO A 895 -112.77 -56.76 -64.26
N MET A 896 -114.06 -56.99 -64.00
CA MET A 896 -114.49 -58.19 -63.27
C MET A 896 -115.30 -59.10 -64.20
N LYS A 897 -114.73 -60.28 -64.47
CA LYS A 897 -115.37 -61.57 -64.82
C LYS A 897 -116.22 -61.70 -66.10
N SER A 898 -115.53 -62.22 -67.13
CA SER A 898 -115.78 -63.49 -67.86
C SER A 898 -117.02 -63.73 -68.75
N LYS A 899 -116.73 -64.05 -70.02
CA LYS A 899 -117.27 -65.10 -70.95
C LYS A 899 -117.06 -64.59 -72.39
N TYR A 900 -116.65 -65.37 -73.40
CA TYR A 900 -116.34 -66.81 -73.52
C TYR A 900 -114.86 -67.03 -73.89
#